data_AF-A0A8G2CL82-F1
#
_entry.id   AF-A0A8G2CL82-F1
#
_cell.length_a   1.000
_cell.length_b   1.000
_cell.length_c   1.000
_cell.angle_alpha   90.00
_cell.angle_beta   90.00
_cell.angle_gamma   90.00
#
_symmetry.space_group_name_H-M   'P 1'
#
loop_
_entity.id
_entity.type
_entity.pdbx_description
1 polymer ?
#
loop_
_entity_poly.entity_id
_entity_poly.type
_entity_poly.pdbx_seq_one_letter_code
_entity_poly.pdbx_strand_id
1 'polypeptide(L)'
;MPTIGQLPAAASVSDSDELPIFQNGATVAATRAQILAGMQQALALPQGSLLGGVGPGVASPVPISIGANLALNGTVLSAAAAPFAIAGLPEGVTPGVNDLVALGQGGANAALPYAAFMQGMAGVPGIQAGALEAIAAGASKLRTLAAIGANAVAIEDFGAAGDGVTNDAAALIAALASGNPVRFGPKTYRIDGECDIGGLCAALLGIPGTTVLTRGAQSAVGTSGNPAWISVTATQFFVDGIVFDANRAVTADTWGVVVQASCTNANITRSLFRNAMGSIYGWGLAIAPSDPTLTRHHVHDCEFTANAVDGMWVAACDSVAVTACRAHDNARNGIYVDSQDSTFVLKIRDVQIVGNTCWNNQTGISVGNFNATNTEPGVYGNANPDVLGGLVSNNCVFDNTNYGISISGRNILVSGNLIVNNGPAGGGMLANTGYCRIADNMITGSGGFGIDAGGSIYVELTGNYIDGPTIGIGIGGSQNCTVRGNYVQDCVAGIMALNVESDGRGDNFGISCNNLSILGNYVCYGAGGSGIVLRDAPQRVVVTDNIVSSGTAGNPLNALLPYTDSLVLRGNILNYADSFSVNPTSVGGVNTLVFPDLLDRVTVSQSTGLVESIVSATAVATAGQISFIKVTNGGSNYSSATISITGTGSGATAQAWISGGVIIGVTVTNAGSGYGAGTAAVISGNGSGATISVQVGLPVIQGRRLAVHCVAPVGFAAAGSVPAQENWTGATITVPTGATIEWAGEAGAWQATRFMQSDYVSPDGDGSVTFQSQAGDVKLCPAVGGGVRLISTTEPTGCVTLIGRGSPAGIVSAVPGSSYRNLDGGLNATFWIKQSATDATGWVAVA
;
A
#
# COMPACT_ATOMS: atom_id res chain seq x y z
N MET A 1 125.94 -92.55 -57.52
CA MET A 1 125.08 -91.49 -58.09
C MET A 1 125.26 -90.22 -57.28
N PRO A 2 125.26 -89.02 -57.89
CA PRO A 2 125.25 -87.77 -57.13
C PRO A 2 123.98 -87.66 -56.26
N THR A 3 124.04 -87.02 -55.09
CA THR A 3 122.91 -86.81 -54.17
C THR A 3 122.06 -85.60 -54.58
N ILE A 4 120.81 -85.50 -54.10
CA ILE A 4 119.86 -84.45 -54.52
C ILE A 4 120.36 -83.00 -54.28
N GLY A 5 121.25 -82.81 -53.30
CA GLY A 5 121.91 -81.52 -53.05
C GLY A 5 123.05 -81.19 -54.02
N GLN A 6 123.41 -82.09 -54.93
CA GLN A 6 124.43 -81.91 -55.97
C GLN A 6 123.80 -81.62 -57.35
N LEU A 7 122.47 -81.51 -57.44
CA LEU A 7 121.74 -81.12 -58.64
C LEU A 7 121.51 -79.58 -58.68
N PRO A 8 121.48 -78.94 -59.85
CA PRO A 8 121.09 -77.54 -59.99
C PRO A 8 119.64 -77.30 -59.55
N ALA A 9 119.34 -76.12 -58.98
CA ALA A 9 117.96 -75.70 -58.69
C ALA A 9 117.17 -75.45 -59.98
N ALA A 10 115.90 -75.88 -60.01
CA ALA A 10 115.00 -75.63 -61.15
C ALA A 10 114.54 -74.16 -61.17
N ALA A 11 114.51 -73.54 -62.36
CA ALA A 11 114.09 -72.14 -62.54
C ALA A 11 112.57 -71.93 -62.44
N SER A 12 111.78 -72.98 -62.63
CA SER A 12 110.32 -73.01 -62.49
C SER A 12 109.85 -74.46 -62.33
N VAL A 13 108.71 -74.67 -61.65
CA VAL A 13 108.12 -76.00 -61.48
C VAL A 13 106.71 -76.04 -62.10
N SER A 14 106.47 -76.90 -63.08
CA SER A 14 105.17 -77.13 -63.72
C SER A 14 104.39 -78.28 -63.08
N ASP A 15 103.11 -78.39 -63.41
CA ASP A 15 102.26 -79.50 -62.95
C ASP A 15 102.67 -80.86 -63.50
N SER A 16 103.43 -80.90 -64.59
CA SER A 16 104.03 -82.11 -65.16
C SER A 16 105.45 -82.42 -64.66
N ASP A 17 106.04 -81.56 -63.83
CA ASP A 17 107.42 -81.78 -63.39
C ASP A 17 107.48 -82.93 -62.37
N GLU A 18 108.39 -83.86 -62.64
CA GLU A 18 108.57 -85.06 -61.85
C GLU A 18 109.56 -84.81 -60.72
N LEU A 19 109.06 -84.93 -59.49
CA LEU A 19 109.87 -84.87 -58.28
C LEU A 19 110.22 -86.31 -57.85
N PRO A 20 111.49 -86.61 -57.58
CA PRO A 20 111.85 -87.87 -56.97
C PRO A 20 111.29 -87.90 -55.54
N ILE A 21 110.41 -88.86 -55.29
CA ILE A 21 109.89 -89.19 -53.97
C ILE A 21 110.36 -90.59 -53.59
N PHE A 22 110.69 -90.80 -52.33
CA PHE A 22 111.08 -92.12 -51.84
C PHE A 22 109.87 -92.78 -51.16
N GLN A 23 109.35 -93.86 -51.74
CA GLN A 23 108.25 -94.63 -51.14
C GLN A 23 108.46 -96.13 -51.35
N ASN A 24 108.07 -96.94 -50.37
CA ASN A 24 108.13 -98.41 -50.43
C ASN A 24 109.50 -98.99 -50.81
N GLY A 25 110.58 -98.40 -50.28
CA GLY A 25 111.94 -98.91 -50.45
C GLY A 25 112.58 -98.63 -51.81
N ALA A 26 111.92 -97.86 -52.69
CA ALA A 26 112.46 -97.41 -53.97
C ALA A 26 112.25 -95.90 -54.19
N THR A 27 113.16 -95.26 -54.91
CA THR A 27 112.94 -93.89 -55.42
C THR A 27 112.05 -93.97 -56.65
N VAL A 28 110.91 -93.26 -56.63
CA VAL A 28 109.94 -93.16 -57.73
C VAL A 28 109.69 -91.68 -58.07
N ALA A 29 109.11 -91.40 -59.24
CA ALA A 29 108.74 -90.04 -59.65
C ALA A 29 107.24 -89.78 -59.42
N ALA A 30 106.88 -88.58 -58.94
CA ALA A 30 105.50 -88.09 -58.88
C ALA A 30 105.41 -86.64 -59.37
N THR A 31 104.29 -86.29 -60.00
CA THR A 31 104.04 -84.94 -60.53
C THR A 31 103.47 -83.99 -59.48
N ARG A 32 103.72 -82.68 -59.59
CA ARG A 32 103.16 -81.66 -58.68
C ARG A 32 101.62 -81.68 -58.64
N ALA A 33 100.96 -81.94 -59.77
CA ALA A 33 99.49 -82.05 -59.83
C ALA A 33 98.95 -83.18 -58.93
N GLN A 34 99.64 -84.32 -58.87
CA GLN A 34 99.24 -85.45 -58.04
C GLN A 34 99.30 -85.13 -56.54
N ILE A 35 100.15 -84.19 -56.12
CA ILE A 35 100.25 -83.76 -54.72
C ILE A 35 99.13 -82.77 -54.34
N LEU A 36 98.69 -81.91 -55.27
CA LEU A 36 97.73 -80.82 -54.98
C LEU A 36 96.24 -81.21 -55.07
N ALA A 37 95.90 -82.39 -55.60
CA ALA A 37 94.52 -82.83 -55.79
C ALA A 37 93.70 -83.04 -54.49
N GLY A 38 94.33 -82.95 -53.31
CA GLY A 38 93.69 -83.19 -52.01
C GLY A 38 93.40 -81.94 -51.15
N MET A 39 93.52 -80.71 -51.65
CA MET A 39 93.34 -79.48 -50.86
C MET A 39 92.07 -78.69 -51.25
N GLN A 40 91.30 -78.20 -50.26
CA GLN A 40 90.06 -77.42 -50.46
C GLN A 40 90.34 -75.92 -50.69
N GLN A 41 89.63 -75.27 -51.64
CA GLN A 41 89.73 -73.83 -51.92
C GLN A 41 88.87 -72.96 -50.98
N ALA A 42 89.25 -71.69 -50.80
CA ALA A 42 88.62 -70.71 -49.91
C ALA A 42 87.24 -70.20 -50.37
N LEU A 43 86.35 -69.86 -49.42
CA LEU A 43 84.97 -69.34 -49.64
C LEU A 43 84.85 -67.86 -49.24
N ALA A 44 84.09 -67.05 -49.99
CA ALA A 44 83.79 -65.63 -49.69
C ALA A 44 82.26 -65.31 -49.82
N LEU A 45 81.69 -64.50 -48.92
CA LEU A 45 80.25 -64.15 -48.85
C LEU A 45 79.99 -62.62 -48.73
N PRO A 46 78.87 -62.08 -49.27
CA PRO A 46 78.47 -60.68 -49.08
C PRO A 46 78.01 -60.33 -47.65
N GLN A 47 78.15 -59.06 -47.27
CA GLN A 47 77.76 -58.53 -45.95
C GLN A 47 76.22 -58.42 -45.82
N GLY A 48 75.66 -58.88 -44.69
CA GLY A 48 74.23 -58.76 -44.36
C GLY A 48 73.35 -59.98 -44.69
N SER A 49 73.94 -61.08 -45.17
CA SER A 49 73.24 -62.33 -45.49
C SER A 49 73.46 -63.41 -44.42
N LEU A 50 72.41 -64.20 -44.11
CA LEU A 50 72.53 -65.45 -43.35
C LEU A 50 72.76 -66.64 -44.29
N LEU A 51 73.62 -67.56 -43.87
CA LEU A 51 73.85 -68.83 -44.58
C LEU A 51 72.68 -69.79 -44.34
N GLY A 52 71.86 -70.01 -45.38
CA GLY A 52 70.81 -71.01 -45.36
C GLY A 52 71.26 -72.35 -45.95
N GLY A 53 71.10 -73.44 -45.17
CA GLY A 53 71.27 -74.82 -45.62
C GLY A 53 71.02 -75.83 -44.49
N VAL A 54 70.16 -76.81 -44.71
CA VAL A 54 69.87 -77.89 -43.74
C VAL A 54 70.74 -79.12 -44.01
N GLY A 55 71.79 -79.31 -43.20
CA GLY A 55 72.49 -80.59 -43.06
C GLY A 55 73.59 -80.88 -44.10
N PRO A 56 74.37 -81.97 -43.89
CA PRO A 56 75.59 -82.26 -44.64
C PRO A 56 75.28 -82.69 -46.07
N GLY A 57 75.23 -81.71 -46.97
CA GLY A 57 75.09 -81.90 -48.41
C GLY A 57 76.10 -81.03 -49.17
N VAL A 58 76.55 -81.51 -50.32
CA VAL A 58 77.54 -80.85 -51.22
C VAL A 58 76.97 -79.65 -52.01
N ALA A 59 75.82 -79.12 -51.61
CA ALA A 59 75.20 -77.98 -52.27
C ALA A 59 75.79 -76.66 -51.75
N SER A 60 76.03 -75.69 -52.65
CA SER A 60 76.44 -74.34 -52.25
C SER A 60 75.34 -73.63 -51.43
N PRO A 61 75.67 -72.94 -50.33
CA PRO A 61 74.68 -72.23 -49.50
C PRO A 61 73.90 -71.13 -50.25
N VAL A 62 72.65 -70.85 -49.84
CA VAL A 62 71.78 -69.83 -50.46
C VAL A 62 71.40 -68.73 -49.44
N PRO A 63 71.31 -67.44 -49.82
CA PRO A 63 70.90 -66.36 -48.91
C PRO A 63 69.42 -66.43 -48.47
N ILE A 64 69.11 -66.07 -47.22
CA ILE A 64 67.74 -65.88 -46.69
C ILE A 64 67.49 -64.38 -46.40
N SER A 65 66.35 -63.83 -46.85
CA SER A 65 65.89 -62.47 -46.49
C SER A 65 65.10 -62.45 -45.17
N ILE A 66 65.35 -61.47 -44.29
CA ILE A 66 64.62 -61.27 -43.03
C ILE A 66 63.51 -60.21 -43.18
N GLY A 67 62.36 -60.41 -42.52
CA GLY A 67 61.18 -59.53 -42.61
C GLY A 67 61.32 -58.19 -41.87
N ALA A 68 60.47 -57.21 -42.20
CA ALA A 68 60.64 -55.80 -41.82
C ALA A 68 60.72 -55.47 -40.30
N ASN A 69 60.33 -56.38 -39.42
CA ASN A 69 60.36 -56.19 -37.96
C ASN A 69 61.53 -56.93 -37.27
N LEU A 70 62.47 -57.48 -38.05
CA LEU A 70 63.67 -58.16 -37.57
C LEU A 70 64.92 -57.44 -38.11
N ALA A 71 65.85 -57.07 -37.22
CA ALA A 71 67.13 -56.50 -37.59
C ALA A 71 68.26 -57.51 -37.32
N LEU A 72 69.12 -57.73 -38.31
CA LEU A 72 70.34 -58.52 -38.16
C LEU A 72 71.54 -57.58 -38.06
N ASN A 73 72.18 -57.52 -36.90
CA ASN A 73 73.39 -56.74 -36.67
C ASN A 73 74.48 -57.64 -36.07
N GLY A 74 75.55 -57.86 -36.83
CA GLY A 74 76.57 -58.86 -36.48
C GLY A 74 75.97 -60.26 -36.42
N THR A 75 76.08 -60.92 -35.25
CA THR A 75 75.59 -62.28 -35.01
C THR A 75 74.22 -62.33 -34.31
N VAL A 76 73.58 -61.19 -34.07
CA VAL A 76 72.32 -61.12 -33.32
C VAL A 76 71.17 -60.74 -34.24
N LEU A 77 70.17 -61.62 -34.33
CA LEU A 77 68.86 -61.33 -34.90
C LEU A 77 67.95 -60.84 -33.76
N SER A 78 67.51 -59.58 -33.79
CA SER A 78 66.64 -59.02 -32.73
C SER A 78 65.38 -58.36 -33.27
N ALA A 79 64.30 -58.46 -32.50
CA ALA A 79 63.04 -57.76 -32.70
C ALA A 79 63.02 -56.40 -31.94
N ALA A 80 64.17 -55.72 -31.88
CA ALA A 80 64.37 -54.55 -31.01
C ALA A 80 63.86 -53.21 -31.60
N ALA A 81 63.17 -53.23 -32.75
CA ALA A 81 62.57 -52.04 -33.33
C ALA A 81 61.25 -51.70 -32.64
N ALA A 82 61.32 -51.08 -31.46
CA ALA A 82 60.25 -50.20 -31.02
C ALA A 82 60.43 -48.81 -31.70
N PRO A 83 59.33 -48.12 -32.07
CA PRO A 83 57.93 -48.48 -31.87
C PRO A 83 57.22 -49.04 -33.11
N PHE A 84 56.23 -49.89 -32.83
CA PHE A 84 55.18 -50.35 -33.73
C PHE A 84 54.56 -49.18 -34.52
N ALA A 85 54.65 -49.21 -35.86
CA ALA A 85 54.20 -48.10 -36.70
C ALA A 85 52.68 -48.08 -36.84
N ILE A 86 52.00 -47.32 -35.97
CA ILE A 86 50.53 -47.15 -35.95
C ILE A 86 49.98 -46.69 -37.32
N ALA A 87 50.74 -45.86 -38.05
CA ALA A 87 50.33 -45.30 -39.34
C ALA A 87 50.17 -46.34 -40.47
N GLY A 88 50.62 -47.59 -40.28
CA GLY A 88 50.53 -48.66 -41.29
C GLY A 88 49.34 -49.61 -41.12
N LEU A 89 48.45 -49.38 -40.14
CA LEU A 89 47.32 -50.27 -39.87
C LEU A 89 46.07 -49.89 -40.69
N PRO A 90 45.21 -50.87 -41.07
CA PRO A 90 43.88 -50.60 -41.65
C PRO A 90 42.95 -49.86 -40.66
N GLU A 91 41.96 -49.13 -41.17
CA GLU A 91 40.91 -48.53 -40.34
C GLU A 91 40.12 -49.61 -39.57
N GLY A 92 39.88 -49.37 -38.27
CA GLY A 92 39.14 -50.28 -37.40
C GLY A 92 37.64 -49.97 -37.30
N VAL A 93 36.88 -50.88 -36.67
CA VAL A 93 35.46 -50.69 -36.28
C VAL A 93 35.34 -50.39 -34.78
N THR A 94 34.16 -50.00 -34.29
CA THR A 94 33.91 -49.81 -32.85
C THR A 94 34.19 -51.10 -32.07
N PRO A 95 35.07 -51.08 -31.05
CA PRO A 95 35.43 -52.28 -30.30
C PRO A 95 34.25 -52.88 -29.51
N GLY A 96 34.13 -54.20 -29.53
CA GLY A 96 33.28 -54.97 -28.62
C GLY A 96 33.89 -55.07 -27.21
N VAL A 97 33.07 -55.42 -26.21
CA VAL A 97 33.47 -55.41 -24.78
C VAL A 97 34.68 -56.29 -24.45
N ASN A 98 34.91 -57.36 -25.22
CA ASN A 98 36.03 -58.29 -25.04
C ASN A 98 37.21 -58.02 -25.98
N ASP A 99 37.11 -57.05 -26.88
CA ASP A 99 38.20 -56.72 -27.80
C ASP A 99 39.39 -56.18 -27.01
N LEU A 100 40.60 -56.56 -27.39
CA LEU A 100 41.80 -56.22 -26.63
C LEU A 100 42.36 -54.86 -27.06
N VAL A 101 42.54 -53.96 -26.10
CA VAL A 101 43.27 -52.70 -26.24
C VAL A 101 44.73 -52.96 -25.85
N ALA A 102 45.69 -52.67 -26.72
CA ALA A 102 47.11 -52.80 -26.42
C ALA A 102 47.63 -51.60 -25.61
N LEU A 103 48.50 -51.84 -24.64
CA LEU A 103 49.13 -50.81 -23.79
C LEU A 103 50.53 -51.24 -23.33
N GLY A 104 51.41 -50.26 -23.10
CA GLY A 104 52.70 -50.49 -22.46
C GLY A 104 52.57 -50.40 -20.94
N GLN A 105 52.96 -51.44 -20.20
CA GLN A 105 52.92 -51.47 -18.74
C GLN A 105 54.19 -52.09 -18.17
N GLY A 106 54.83 -51.41 -17.21
CA GLY A 106 56.03 -51.93 -16.54
C GLY A 106 57.22 -52.22 -17.48
N GLY A 107 57.31 -51.56 -18.63
CA GLY A 107 58.35 -51.79 -19.63
C GLY A 107 58.08 -52.96 -20.59
N ALA A 108 56.88 -53.57 -20.56
CA ALA A 108 56.45 -54.63 -21.47
C ALA A 108 55.15 -54.27 -22.22
N ASN A 109 54.89 -54.95 -23.34
CA ASN A 109 53.63 -54.85 -24.08
C ASN A 109 52.56 -55.74 -23.41
N ALA A 110 51.44 -55.15 -23.04
CA ALA A 110 50.28 -55.81 -22.46
C ALA A 110 49.00 -55.47 -23.25
N ALA A 111 47.91 -56.19 -22.99
CA ALA A 111 46.60 -55.84 -23.53
C ALA A 111 45.49 -56.12 -22.51
N LEU A 112 44.42 -55.33 -22.53
CA LEU A 112 43.25 -55.44 -21.65
C LEU A 112 41.97 -55.49 -22.49
N PRO A 113 40.92 -56.23 -22.07
CA PRO A 113 39.61 -56.14 -22.70
C PRO A 113 39.11 -54.69 -22.72
N TYR A 114 38.43 -54.27 -23.78
CA TYR A 114 37.95 -52.91 -23.97
C TYR A 114 37.04 -52.48 -22.82
N ALA A 115 36.20 -53.38 -22.30
CA ALA A 115 35.40 -53.11 -21.10
C ALA A 115 36.27 -52.84 -19.85
N ALA A 116 37.35 -53.60 -19.66
CA ALA A 116 38.27 -53.40 -18.53
C ALA A 116 39.08 -52.11 -18.69
N PHE A 117 39.47 -51.78 -19.92
CA PHE A 117 40.12 -50.51 -20.25
C PHE A 117 39.18 -49.32 -19.95
N MET A 118 37.93 -49.36 -20.41
CA MET A 118 36.93 -48.32 -20.15
C MET A 118 36.53 -48.24 -18.67
N GLN A 119 36.51 -49.36 -17.94
CA GLN A 119 36.35 -49.36 -16.47
C GLN A 119 37.52 -48.66 -15.78
N GLY A 120 38.75 -48.89 -16.23
CA GLY A 120 39.96 -48.24 -15.71
C GLY A 120 40.00 -46.73 -15.99
N MET A 121 39.42 -46.29 -17.12
CA MET A 121 39.33 -44.86 -17.45
C MET A 121 38.56 -44.05 -16.41
N ALA A 122 37.57 -44.64 -15.71
CA ALA A 122 36.85 -43.95 -14.65
C ALA A 122 37.75 -43.54 -13.46
N GLY A 123 38.91 -44.20 -13.29
CA GLY A 123 39.90 -43.88 -12.25
C GLY A 123 40.99 -42.89 -12.69
N VAL A 124 40.96 -42.40 -13.93
CA VAL A 124 41.95 -41.43 -14.44
C VAL A 124 41.49 -40.02 -14.11
N PRO A 125 42.21 -39.28 -13.24
CA PRO A 125 41.83 -37.91 -12.90
C PRO A 125 42.01 -36.97 -14.11
N GLY A 126 41.12 -35.99 -14.26
CA GLY A 126 41.25 -34.90 -15.25
C GLY A 126 40.70 -35.19 -16.64
N ILE A 127 39.92 -36.25 -16.85
CA ILE A 127 39.24 -36.50 -18.13
C ILE A 127 38.20 -35.41 -18.42
N GLN A 128 38.33 -34.74 -19.57
CA GLN A 128 37.35 -33.79 -20.10
C GLN A 128 36.13 -34.54 -20.66
N ALA A 129 35.22 -34.93 -19.77
CA ALA A 129 34.07 -35.77 -20.10
C ALA A 129 32.85 -35.01 -20.65
N GLY A 130 32.95 -33.70 -20.90
CA GLY A 130 31.81 -32.86 -21.26
C GLY A 130 31.03 -33.33 -22.51
N ALA A 131 31.71 -33.97 -23.46
CA ALA A 131 31.11 -34.52 -24.68
C ALA A 131 30.50 -35.92 -24.51
N LEU A 132 30.74 -36.61 -23.38
CA LEU A 132 30.10 -37.89 -23.12
C LEU A 132 28.59 -37.70 -22.98
N GLU A 133 27.83 -38.65 -23.52
CA GLU A 133 26.39 -38.62 -23.47
C GLU A 133 25.86 -39.43 -22.28
N ALA A 134 24.86 -38.89 -21.60
CA ALA A 134 24.18 -39.54 -20.49
C ALA A 134 22.68 -39.23 -20.52
N ILE A 135 21.90 -40.14 -19.95
CA ILE A 135 20.50 -39.89 -19.62
C ILE A 135 20.46 -39.60 -18.13
N ALA A 136 20.13 -38.36 -17.75
CA ALA A 136 19.93 -38.01 -16.35
C ALA A 136 18.88 -38.93 -15.72
N ALA A 137 19.06 -39.33 -14.46
CA ALA A 137 18.14 -40.23 -13.79
C ALA A 137 16.69 -39.69 -13.87
N GLY A 138 15.76 -40.52 -14.35
CA GLY A 138 14.36 -40.14 -14.57
C GLY A 138 14.06 -39.37 -15.87
N ALA A 139 15.08 -39.04 -16.68
CA ALA A 139 14.90 -38.48 -18.01
C ALA A 139 14.78 -39.59 -19.07
N SER A 140 14.22 -39.22 -20.24
CA SER A 140 14.11 -40.11 -21.41
C SER A 140 14.95 -39.64 -22.61
N LYS A 141 15.60 -38.48 -22.51
CA LYS A 141 16.38 -37.86 -23.59
C LYS A 141 17.87 -37.92 -23.27
N LEU A 142 18.64 -38.48 -24.20
CA LEU A 142 20.10 -38.48 -24.19
C LEU A 142 20.62 -37.06 -24.43
N ARG A 143 21.57 -36.61 -23.60
CA ARG A 143 22.23 -35.30 -23.70
C ARG A 143 23.71 -35.46 -23.33
N THR A 144 24.55 -34.54 -23.76
CA THR A 144 25.93 -34.49 -23.28
C THR A 144 25.99 -34.09 -21.81
N LEU A 145 27.00 -34.56 -21.07
CA LEU A 145 27.22 -34.17 -19.67
C LEU A 145 27.40 -32.66 -19.53
N ALA A 146 28.08 -32.00 -20.48
CA ALA A 146 28.19 -30.54 -20.50
C ALA A 146 26.82 -29.87 -20.65
N ALA A 147 25.95 -30.38 -21.53
CA ALA A 147 24.61 -29.83 -21.68
C ALA A 147 23.75 -30.07 -20.42
N ILE A 148 23.94 -31.19 -19.71
CA ILE A 148 23.25 -31.46 -18.44
C ILE A 148 23.75 -30.51 -17.34
N GLY A 149 25.06 -30.31 -17.23
CA GLY A 149 25.68 -29.38 -16.26
C GLY A 149 25.35 -27.91 -16.53
N ALA A 150 25.10 -27.54 -17.79
CA ALA A 150 24.70 -26.18 -18.15
C ALA A 150 23.26 -25.82 -17.73
N ASN A 151 22.42 -26.76 -17.25
CA ASN A 151 21.07 -26.41 -16.81
C ASN A 151 21.07 -25.47 -15.60
N ALA A 152 22.06 -25.60 -14.72
CA ALA A 152 22.37 -24.70 -13.61
C ALA A 152 23.76 -25.06 -13.07
N VAL A 153 24.57 -24.06 -12.74
CA VAL A 153 25.96 -24.24 -12.30
C VAL A 153 26.08 -24.00 -10.80
N ALA A 154 26.90 -24.75 -10.09
CA ALA A 154 27.13 -24.49 -8.67
C ALA A 154 28.16 -23.36 -8.53
N ILE A 155 28.01 -22.47 -7.55
CA ILE A 155 29.01 -21.44 -7.30
C ILE A 155 30.39 -22.05 -6.94
N GLU A 156 30.41 -23.23 -6.32
CA GLU A 156 31.64 -23.99 -6.03
C GLU A 156 32.41 -24.42 -7.28
N ASP A 157 31.74 -24.60 -8.42
CA ASP A 157 32.39 -24.93 -9.71
C ASP A 157 33.30 -23.78 -10.17
N PHE A 158 33.10 -22.56 -9.62
CA PHE A 158 33.89 -21.36 -9.89
C PHE A 158 34.83 -20.99 -8.72
N GLY A 159 35.01 -21.90 -7.76
CA GLY A 159 35.99 -21.76 -6.68
C GLY A 159 35.47 -21.14 -5.38
N ALA A 160 34.15 -21.00 -5.21
CA ALA A 160 33.60 -20.58 -3.92
C ALA A 160 33.83 -21.66 -2.84
N ALA A 161 34.21 -21.22 -1.64
CA ALA A 161 34.38 -22.09 -0.48
C ALA A 161 33.06 -22.33 0.25
N GLY A 162 32.26 -21.27 0.46
CA GLY A 162 31.03 -21.34 1.25
C GLY A 162 31.27 -21.67 2.72
N ASP A 163 32.38 -21.19 3.29
CA ASP A 163 32.81 -21.41 4.67
C ASP A 163 32.52 -20.21 5.60
N GLY A 164 31.94 -19.12 5.06
CA GLY A 164 31.64 -17.88 5.76
C GLY A 164 32.88 -17.02 6.08
N VAL A 165 34.07 -17.42 5.65
CA VAL A 165 35.34 -16.77 5.98
C VAL A 165 36.07 -16.30 4.72
N THR A 166 36.10 -17.14 3.69
CA THR A 166 36.72 -16.89 2.40
C THR A 166 35.83 -15.97 1.55
N ASN A 167 36.43 -14.97 0.90
CA ASN A 167 35.68 -14.08 0.01
C ASN A 167 35.30 -14.80 -1.30
N ASP A 168 34.02 -15.07 -1.48
CA ASP A 168 33.41 -15.80 -2.59
C ASP A 168 32.91 -14.87 -3.71
N ALA A 169 33.10 -13.55 -3.59
CA ALA A 169 32.57 -12.57 -4.56
C ALA A 169 33.04 -12.83 -6.00
N ALA A 170 34.31 -13.17 -6.21
CA ALA A 170 34.85 -13.45 -7.55
C ALA A 170 34.22 -14.71 -8.17
N ALA A 171 33.99 -15.76 -7.37
CA ALA A 171 33.34 -16.99 -7.81
C ALA A 171 31.88 -16.74 -8.19
N LEU A 172 31.17 -15.90 -7.42
CA LEU A 172 29.80 -15.49 -7.74
C LEU A 172 29.73 -14.77 -9.10
N ILE A 173 30.58 -13.77 -9.31
CA ILE A 173 30.62 -13.02 -10.58
C ILE A 173 30.98 -13.93 -11.75
N ALA A 174 31.95 -14.83 -11.59
CA ALA A 174 32.33 -15.80 -12.62
C ALA A 174 31.19 -16.79 -12.94
N ALA A 175 30.47 -17.25 -11.92
CA ALA A 175 29.31 -18.14 -12.11
C ALA A 175 28.18 -17.44 -12.88
N LEU A 176 27.87 -16.20 -12.52
CA LEU A 176 26.87 -15.37 -13.21
C LEU A 176 27.27 -15.09 -14.67
N ALA A 177 28.56 -14.86 -14.95
CA ALA A 177 29.08 -14.65 -16.30
C ALA A 177 28.89 -15.87 -17.22
N SER A 178 28.60 -17.07 -16.69
CA SER A 178 28.25 -18.24 -17.49
C SER A 178 26.89 -18.13 -18.20
N GLY A 179 26.02 -17.21 -17.75
CA GLY A 179 24.65 -17.04 -18.25
C GLY A 179 23.65 -18.12 -17.79
N ASN A 180 24.09 -19.10 -17.00
CA ASN A 180 23.22 -20.14 -16.45
C ASN A 180 22.79 -19.77 -15.02
N PRO A 181 21.66 -20.33 -14.50
CA PRO A 181 21.29 -20.15 -13.11
C PRO A 181 22.38 -20.65 -12.15
N VAL A 182 22.71 -19.84 -11.16
CA VAL A 182 23.72 -20.15 -10.14
C VAL A 182 23.05 -20.81 -8.95
N ARG A 183 23.42 -22.06 -8.65
CA ARG A 183 22.97 -22.79 -7.47
C ARG A 183 23.92 -22.63 -6.30
N PHE A 184 23.32 -22.54 -5.13
CA PHE A 184 24.01 -22.45 -3.86
C PHE A 184 23.63 -23.64 -2.98
N GLY A 185 24.59 -24.16 -2.23
CA GLY A 185 24.34 -25.15 -1.19
C GLY A 185 23.80 -24.52 0.11
N PRO A 186 23.49 -25.34 1.13
CA PRO A 186 23.12 -24.89 2.46
C PRO A 186 24.37 -24.44 3.23
N LYS A 187 24.99 -23.36 2.76
CA LYS A 187 26.29 -22.84 3.19
C LYS A 187 26.25 -21.33 3.35
N THR A 188 27.31 -20.79 3.97
CA THR A 188 27.51 -19.35 4.11
C THR A 188 28.62 -18.89 3.16
N TYR A 189 28.29 -18.04 2.21
CA TYR A 189 29.23 -17.47 1.25
C TYR A 189 29.52 -16.02 1.63
N ARG A 190 30.78 -15.68 1.86
CA ARG A 190 31.15 -14.32 2.29
C ARG A 190 31.45 -13.45 1.07
N ILE A 191 30.84 -12.28 1.00
CA ILE A 191 30.98 -11.32 -0.10
C ILE A 191 31.58 -10.03 0.47
N ASP A 192 32.84 -9.74 0.13
CA ASP A 192 33.53 -8.52 0.56
C ASP A 192 33.39 -7.40 -0.48
N GLY A 193 32.98 -6.22 -0.02
CA GLY A 193 32.78 -5.04 -0.85
C GLY A 193 31.51 -5.11 -1.70
N GLU A 194 31.31 -4.11 -2.54
CA GLU A 194 30.20 -4.09 -3.48
C GLU A 194 30.33 -5.20 -4.53
N CYS A 195 29.26 -5.97 -4.73
CA CYS A 195 29.14 -7.03 -5.72
C CYS A 195 28.10 -6.64 -6.78
N ASP A 196 28.58 -6.31 -7.98
CA ASP A 196 27.76 -5.91 -9.13
C ASP A 196 27.22 -7.14 -9.88
N ILE A 197 25.94 -7.47 -9.67
CA ILE A 197 25.23 -8.52 -10.40
C ILE A 197 24.69 -7.95 -11.72
N GLY A 198 25.49 -8.08 -12.78
CA GLY A 198 25.18 -7.60 -14.13
C GLY A 198 24.74 -8.69 -15.14
N GLY A 199 24.49 -8.28 -16.38
CA GLY A 199 24.15 -9.17 -17.51
C GLY A 199 22.68 -9.10 -17.96
N LEU A 200 22.29 -9.95 -18.91
CA LEU A 200 20.90 -9.97 -19.41
C LEU A 200 19.94 -10.61 -18.40
N CYS A 201 20.34 -11.72 -17.79
CA CYS A 201 19.56 -12.45 -16.81
C CYS A 201 20.49 -13.03 -15.75
N ALA A 202 20.27 -12.67 -14.49
CA ALA A 202 20.95 -13.22 -13.33
C ALA A 202 19.97 -14.03 -12.49
N ALA A 203 20.27 -15.31 -12.24
CA ALA A 203 19.41 -16.20 -11.45
C ALA A 203 20.20 -16.85 -10.31
N LEU A 204 19.77 -16.62 -9.07
CA LEU A 204 20.37 -17.14 -7.84
C LEU A 204 19.39 -18.11 -7.17
N LEU A 205 19.80 -19.37 -7.03
CA LEU A 205 18.96 -20.46 -6.53
C LEU A 205 19.56 -21.03 -5.25
N GLY A 206 19.04 -20.59 -4.11
CA GLY A 206 19.42 -21.07 -2.79
C GLY A 206 18.47 -22.10 -2.21
N ILE A 207 18.80 -22.54 -1.00
CA ILE A 207 17.95 -23.35 -0.15
C ILE A 207 17.39 -22.44 0.95
N PRO A 208 16.08 -22.11 0.93
CA PRO A 208 15.47 -21.15 1.85
C PRO A 208 15.88 -21.35 3.31
N GLY A 209 16.34 -20.27 3.95
CA GLY A 209 16.77 -20.26 5.35
C GLY A 209 18.15 -20.87 5.65
N THR A 210 18.83 -21.49 4.67
CA THR A 210 20.14 -22.15 4.89
C THR A 210 21.25 -21.69 3.96
N THR A 211 20.92 -21.18 2.78
CA THR A 211 21.88 -20.48 1.94
C THR A 211 22.03 -19.04 2.41
N VAL A 212 23.23 -18.67 2.85
CA VAL A 212 23.53 -17.32 3.36
C VAL A 212 24.58 -16.67 2.50
N LEU A 213 24.30 -15.48 1.97
CA LEU A 213 25.32 -14.53 1.55
C LEU A 213 25.56 -13.60 2.76
N THR A 214 26.79 -13.52 3.24
CA THR A 214 27.15 -12.64 4.36
C THR A 214 28.11 -11.56 3.91
N ARG A 215 27.86 -10.33 4.32
CA ARG A 215 28.79 -9.22 4.08
C ARG A 215 30.03 -9.39 4.94
N GLY A 216 31.22 -9.28 4.34
CA GLY A 216 32.45 -9.08 5.09
C GLY A 216 32.90 -7.62 5.08
N ALA A 217 34.15 -7.33 4.78
CA ALA A 217 34.64 -5.95 4.78
C ALA A 217 34.07 -5.17 3.58
N GLN A 218 33.58 -3.94 3.77
CA GLN A 218 33.19 -3.03 2.68
C GLN A 218 34.43 -2.48 1.96
N SER A 219 35.18 -3.38 1.31
CA SER A 219 36.56 -3.16 0.84
C SER A 219 36.68 -2.87 -0.65
N ALA A 220 35.64 -3.14 -1.44
CA ALA A 220 35.55 -2.84 -2.87
C ALA A 220 34.48 -1.79 -3.15
N VAL A 221 34.78 -0.89 -4.10
CA VAL A 221 33.86 0.09 -4.66
C VAL A 221 33.35 -0.47 -5.99
N GLY A 222 32.02 -0.60 -6.13
CA GLY A 222 31.40 -1.11 -7.34
C GLY A 222 30.95 0.02 -8.28
N THR A 223 29.92 -0.25 -9.08
CA THR A 223 29.42 0.69 -10.09
C THR A 223 28.19 1.49 -9.65
N SER A 224 27.62 1.20 -8.49
CA SER A 224 26.47 1.92 -7.97
C SER A 224 26.77 3.40 -7.71
N GLY A 225 25.82 4.28 -8.03
CA GLY A 225 25.97 5.72 -7.76
C GLY A 225 26.00 6.04 -6.26
N ASN A 226 25.23 5.27 -5.46
CA ASN A 226 25.25 5.30 -4.01
C ASN A 226 25.82 3.98 -3.50
N PRO A 227 26.78 3.98 -2.56
CA PRO A 227 27.47 2.76 -2.12
C PRO A 227 26.51 1.61 -1.77
N ALA A 228 26.76 0.43 -2.32
CA ALA A 228 25.96 -0.76 -2.06
C ALA A 228 26.83 -1.95 -1.63
N TRP A 229 26.21 -2.97 -1.04
CA TRP A 229 26.85 -4.28 -0.88
C TRP A 229 26.51 -5.21 -2.04
N ILE A 230 25.22 -5.40 -2.34
CA ILE A 230 24.81 -6.11 -3.56
C ILE A 230 24.12 -5.10 -4.48
N SER A 231 24.68 -4.90 -5.68
CA SER A 231 24.16 -3.98 -6.70
C SER A 231 23.70 -4.76 -7.92
N VAL A 232 22.39 -4.82 -8.16
CA VAL A 232 21.81 -5.59 -9.27
C VAL A 232 21.59 -4.67 -10.46
N THR A 233 22.47 -4.77 -11.45
CA THR A 233 22.40 -4.05 -12.73
C THR A 233 21.88 -4.91 -13.88
N ALA A 234 21.72 -6.23 -13.66
CA ALA A 234 21.19 -7.15 -14.65
C ALA A 234 19.79 -6.75 -15.12
N THR A 235 19.48 -6.92 -16.41
CA THR A 235 18.15 -6.53 -16.96
C THR A 235 17.02 -7.34 -16.34
N GLN A 236 17.27 -8.62 -16.06
CA GLN A 236 16.37 -9.52 -15.36
C GLN A 236 17.07 -10.16 -14.16
N PHE A 237 16.39 -10.20 -13.02
CA PHE A 237 16.93 -10.75 -11.79
C PHE A 237 15.95 -11.74 -11.15
N PHE A 238 16.39 -12.97 -10.93
CA PHE A 238 15.60 -14.02 -10.30
C PHE A 238 16.34 -14.51 -9.06
N VAL A 239 15.73 -14.42 -7.89
CA VAL A 239 16.31 -14.92 -6.64
C VAL A 239 15.30 -15.76 -5.91
N ASP A 240 15.73 -16.91 -5.44
CA ASP A 240 14.92 -17.77 -4.60
C ASP A 240 15.75 -18.36 -3.46
N GLY A 241 15.26 -18.23 -2.22
CA GLY A 241 15.82 -18.96 -1.09
C GLY A 241 17.17 -18.47 -0.56
N ILE A 242 17.51 -17.19 -0.74
CA ILE A 242 18.78 -16.60 -0.28
C ILE A 242 18.57 -15.76 0.99
N VAL A 243 19.44 -15.95 1.99
CA VAL A 243 19.58 -15.03 3.12
C VAL A 243 20.68 -14.02 2.79
N PHE A 244 20.32 -12.76 2.56
CA PHE A 244 21.23 -11.63 2.45
C PHE A 244 21.47 -11.03 3.85
N ASP A 245 22.56 -11.44 4.49
CA ASP A 245 23.00 -10.90 5.77
C ASP A 245 24.04 -9.81 5.56
N ALA A 246 23.62 -8.54 5.65
CA ALA A 246 24.50 -7.39 5.52
C ALA A 246 25.46 -7.21 6.70
N ASN A 247 25.46 -8.14 7.67
CA ASN A 247 26.34 -8.23 8.82
C ASN A 247 26.23 -7.02 9.77
N ARG A 248 25.62 -7.27 10.93
CA ARG A 248 25.33 -6.22 11.93
C ARG A 248 26.58 -5.48 12.42
N ALA A 249 27.76 -6.10 12.34
CA ALA A 249 29.01 -5.46 12.75
C ALA A 249 29.51 -4.41 11.73
N VAL A 250 28.99 -4.41 10.50
CA VAL A 250 29.40 -3.52 9.42
C VAL A 250 28.45 -2.32 9.34
N THR A 251 28.82 -1.21 9.97
CA THR A 251 28.03 0.03 10.02
C THR A 251 28.34 0.99 8.87
N ALA A 252 28.94 0.50 7.78
CA ALA A 252 29.20 1.32 6.60
C ALA A 252 27.88 1.78 5.99
N ASP A 253 27.78 3.08 5.68
CA ASP A 253 26.55 3.68 5.15
C ASP A 253 26.34 3.30 3.68
N THR A 254 25.74 2.13 3.49
CA THR A 254 25.62 1.42 2.21
C THR A 254 24.27 0.72 2.15
N TRP A 255 23.75 0.59 0.94
CA TRP A 255 22.56 -0.23 0.67
C TRP A 255 22.85 -1.69 1.00
N GLY A 256 21.88 -2.39 1.60
CA GLY A 256 21.93 -3.84 1.77
C GLY A 256 21.98 -4.54 0.41
N VAL A 257 20.83 -4.60 -0.24
CA VAL A 257 20.66 -5.05 -1.62
C VAL A 257 19.91 -3.98 -2.40
N VAL A 258 20.43 -3.58 -3.57
CA VAL A 258 19.77 -2.64 -4.46
C VAL A 258 19.47 -3.26 -5.83
N VAL A 259 18.22 -3.15 -6.25
CA VAL A 259 17.80 -3.35 -7.64
C VAL A 259 17.91 -2.00 -8.35
N GLN A 260 18.85 -1.88 -9.28
CA GLN A 260 19.13 -0.64 -9.99
C GLN A 260 18.11 -0.39 -11.11
N ALA A 261 18.03 0.85 -11.58
CA ALA A 261 17.12 1.28 -12.64
C ALA A 261 17.25 0.51 -13.97
N SER A 262 18.41 -0.11 -14.23
CA SER A 262 18.63 -0.95 -15.41
C SER A 262 17.95 -2.33 -15.34
N CYS A 263 17.58 -2.78 -14.14
CA CYS A 263 16.80 -3.98 -13.93
C CYS A 263 15.33 -3.65 -14.17
N THR A 264 14.76 -4.21 -15.24
CA THR A 264 13.36 -3.95 -15.61
C THR A 264 12.41 -5.02 -15.09
N ASN A 265 12.95 -6.16 -14.65
CA ASN A 265 12.18 -7.26 -14.09
C ASN A 265 12.97 -7.97 -13.00
N ALA A 266 12.51 -7.87 -11.76
CA ALA A 266 13.06 -8.62 -10.64
C ALA A 266 11.98 -9.52 -10.04
N ASN A 267 12.26 -10.80 -9.85
CA ASN A 267 11.41 -11.72 -9.13
C ASN A 267 12.20 -12.33 -7.96
N ILE A 268 11.87 -11.89 -6.75
CA ILE A 268 12.59 -12.20 -5.52
C ILE A 268 11.62 -12.97 -4.61
N THR A 269 11.93 -14.24 -4.34
CA THR A 269 11.07 -15.14 -3.57
C THR A 269 11.80 -15.77 -2.39
N ARG A 270 11.09 -16.04 -1.29
CA ARG A 270 11.58 -16.87 -0.17
C ARG A 270 12.95 -16.45 0.38
N SER A 271 13.23 -15.15 0.33
CA SER A 271 14.55 -14.59 0.63
C SER A 271 14.47 -13.65 1.84
N LEU A 272 15.54 -13.59 2.62
CA LEU A 272 15.65 -12.82 3.86
C LEU A 272 16.70 -11.72 3.70
N PHE A 273 16.36 -10.49 4.06
CA PHE A 273 17.24 -9.32 4.01
C PHE A 273 17.39 -8.75 5.42
N ARG A 274 18.62 -8.77 5.97
CA ARG A 274 18.83 -8.36 7.35
C ARG A 274 20.14 -7.65 7.62
N ASN A 275 20.17 -6.96 8.76
CA ASN A 275 21.36 -6.36 9.35
C ASN A 275 22.04 -5.30 8.47
N ALA A 276 21.30 -4.59 7.62
CA ALA A 276 21.85 -3.44 6.90
C ALA A 276 21.98 -2.26 7.88
N MET A 277 23.20 -1.97 8.33
CA MET A 277 23.44 -1.02 9.44
C MET A 277 23.89 0.39 9.03
N GLY A 278 23.73 0.77 7.76
CA GLY A 278 23.95 2.14 7.31
C GLY A 278 22.92 3.10 7.92
N SER A 279 23.33 4.27 8.39
CA SER A 279 22.43 5.22 9.06
C SER A 279 21.46 5.93 8.11
N ILE A 280 21.82 6.05 6.83
CA ILE A 280 21.01 6.70 5.78
C ILE A 280 20.55 5.66 4.76
N TYR A 281 21.46 4.77 4.36
CA TYR A 281 21.24 3.79 3.31
C TYR A 281 21.05 2.36 3.82
N GLY A 282 20.91 2.14 5.14
CA GLY A 282 20.74 0.81 5.75
C GLY A 282 19.37 0.18 5.52
N TRP A 283 18.93 0.12 4.27
CA TRP A 283 17.77 -0.64 3.82
C TRP A 283 18.14 -2.10 3.59
N GLY A 284 17.25 -3.02 3.97
CA GLY A 284 17.43 -4.45 3.69
C GLY A 284 17.44 -4.72 2.19
N LEU A 285 16.32 -4.40 1.53
CA LEU A 285 16.16 -4.43 0.08
C LEU A 285 15.66 -3.07 -0.41
N ALA A 286 16.21 -2.57 -1.50
CA ALA A 286 15.67 -1.38 -2.14
C ALA A 286 15.59 -1.52 -3.65
N ILE A 287 14.55 -0.93 -4.23
CA ILE A 287 14.29 -0.84 -5.66
C ILE A 287 14.43 0.64 -6.04
N ALA A 288 15.49 0.95 -6.79
CA ALA A 288 15.86 2.31 -7.14
C ALA A 288 14.91 2.92 -8.21
N PRO A 289 14.82 4.26 -8.31
CA PRO A 289 13.98 4.95 -9.29
C PRO A 289 14.19 4.47 -10.73
N SER A 290 13.10 4.14 -11.43
CA SER A 290 13.15 3.69 -12.83
C SER A 290 12.22 4.46 -13.77
N ASP A 291 11.22 5.20 -13.27
CA ASP A 291 10.34 6.07 -14.08
C ASP A 291 11.17 7.05 -14.94
N PRO A 292 10.88 7.23 -16.25
CA PRO A 292 9.71 6.74 -16.99
C PRO A 292 9.85 5.33 -17.61
N THR A 293 10.90 4.58 -17.28
CA THR A 293 11.05 3.21 -17.75
C THR A 293 10.05 2.32 -17.02
N LEU A 294 9.17 1.67 -17.79
CA LEU A 294 8.22 0.71 -17.22
C LEU A 294 8.98 -0.53 -16.71
N THR A 295 8.82 -0.81 -15.43
CA THR A 295 9.38 -1.99 -14.77
C THR A 295 8.29 -2.92 -14.27
N ARG A 296 8.67 -4.15 -13.88
CA ARG A 296 7.78 -5.14 -13.27
C ARG A 296 8.55 -5.91 -12.22
N HIS A 297 8.41 -5.52 -10.96
CA HIS A 297 9.11 -6.18 -9.87
C HIS A 297 8.14 -6.95 -9.00
N HIS A 298 8.53 -8.15 -8.60
CA HIS A 298 7.79 -9.00 -7.69
C HIS A 298 8.69 -9.40 -6.52
N VAL A 299 8.21 -9.14 -5.31
CA VAL A 299 8.84 -9.53 -4.06
C VAL A 299 7.79 -10.33 -3.29
N HIS A 300 8.06 -11.61 -3.06
CA HIS A 300 7.06 -12.54 -2.56
C HIS A 300 7.59 -13.52 -1.52
N ASP A 301 6.85 -13.67 -0.42
CA ASP A 301 7.23 -14.58 0.67
C ASP A 301 8.66 -14.28 1.19
N CYS A 302 9.02 -12.99 1.23
CA CYS A 302 10.30 -12.49 1.70
C CYS A 302 10.23 -11.97 3.13
N GLU A 303 11.39 -11.83 3.77
CA GLU A 303 11.50 -11.30 5.14
C GLU A 303 12.53 -10.17 5.21
N PHE A 304 12.21 -9.10 5.95
CA PHE A 304 13.06 -7.93 6.14
C PHE A 304 13.18 -7.61 7.63
N THR A 305 14.38 -7.71 8.20
CA THR A 305 14.53 -7.55 9.65
C THR A 305 15.87 -6.98 10.13
N ALA A 306 15.86 -6.32 11.28
CA ALA A 306 17.04 -5.79 11.96
C ALA A 306 17.85 -4.80 11.10
N ASN A 307 17.18 -4.06 10.22
CA ASN A 307 17.82 -3.04 9.39
C ASN A 307 17.76 -1.66 10.09
N ALA A 308 18.81 -0.86 9.92
CA ALA A 308 18.97 0.43 10.59
C ALA A 308 18.10 1.56 9.98
N VAL A 309 17.50 1.32 8.81
CA VAL A 309 16.56 2.25 8.17
C VAL A 309 15.24 1.51 7.94
N ASP A 310 14.88 1.19 6.70
CA ASP A 310 13.64 0.47 6.37
C ASP A 310 13.92 -0.99 6.00
N GLY A 311 12.93 -1.87 6.20
CA GLY A 311 13.04 -3.26 5.75
C GLY A 311 13.14 -3.35 4.23
N MET A 312 12.17 -2.75 3.55
CA MET A 312 12.16 -2.60 2.09
C MET A 312 11.83 -1.18 1.66
N TRP A 313 12.53 -0.66 0.64
CA TRP A 313 12.24 0.63 0.02
C TRP A 313 11.96 0.49 -1.50
N VAL A 314 10.92 1.16 -2.00
CA VAL A 314 10.61 1.28 -3.43
C VAL A 314 10.51 2.75 -3.79
N ALA A 315 11.35 3.18 -4.72
CA ALA A 315 11.44 4.58 -5.12
C ALA A 315 10.94 4.74 -6.55
N ALA A 316 9.93 5.59 -6.81
CA ALA A 316 9.53 6.01 -8.16
C ALA A 316 9.60 4.92 -9.27
N CYS A 317 8.86 3.83 -9.06
CA CYS A 317 8.78 2.70 -9.97
C CYS A 317 7.34 2.39 -10.36
N ASP A 318 7.16 1.76 -11.52
CA ASP A 318 5.89 1.21 -11.95
C ASP A 318 5.77 -0.29 -11.60
N SER A 319 4.57 -0.77 -11.35
CA SER A 319 4.23 -2.21 -11.25
C SER A 319 5.13 -3.02 -10.29
N VAL A 320 5.29 -2.55 -9.06
CA VAL A 320 5.97 -3.31 -7.99
C VAL A 320 4.94 -4.01 -7.12
N ALA A 321 5.02 -5.33 -7.01
CA ALA A 321 4.18 -6.15 -6.14
C ALA A 321 4.99 -6.71 -4.96
N VAL A 322 4.54 -6.41 -3.75
CA VAL A 322 5.12 -6.85 -2.47
C VAL A 322 4.05 -7.68 -1.75
N THR A 323 4.25 -8.99 -1.73
CA THR A 323 3.16 -9.92 -1.40
C THR A 323 3.59 -11.01 -0.43
N ALA A 324 2.75 -11.29 0.57
CA ALA A 324 3.02 -12.33 1.57
C ALA A 324 4.38 -12.19 2.30
N CYS A 325 4.93 -10.99 2.38
CA CYS A 325 6.22 -10.75 3.04
C CYS A 325 6.04 -10.47 4.54
N ARG A 326 7.14 -10.59 5.29
CA ARG A 326 7.26 -10.22 6.70
C ARG A 326 8.26 -9.08 6.86
N ALA A 327 7.89 -7.99 7.52
CA ALA A 327 8.80 -6.86 7.75
C ALA A 327 8.77 -6.43 9.22
N HIS A 328 9.86 -6.67 9.95
CA HIS A 328 9.86 -6.48 11.39
C HIS A 328 11.20 -6.16 12.01
N ASP A 329 11.17 -5.54 13.20
CA ASP A 329 12.38 -5.14 13.93
C ASP A 329 13.30 -4.21 13.11
N ASN A 330 12.74 -3.44 12.17
CA ASN A 330 13.49 -2.41 11.43
C ASN A 330 13.33 -1.06 12.15
N ALA A 331 14.38 -0.24 12.12
CA ALA A 331 14.41 0.99 12.92
C ALA A 331 13.37 2.03 12.47
N ARG A 332 13.03 2.09 11.18
CA ARG A 332 12.02 2.99 10.59
C ARG A 332 10.82 2.21 10.05
N ASN A 333 10.66 2.08 8.74
CA ASN A 333 9.48 1.46 8.15
C ASN A 333 9.71 -0.03 7.87
N GLY A 334 8.67 -0.86 7.97
CA GLY A 334 8.72 -2.23 7.47
C GLY A 334 8.82 -2.24 5.94
N ILE A 335 7.81 -1.70 5.27
CA ILE A 335 7.76 -1.49 3.82
C ILE A 335 7.54 -0.01 3.55
N TYR A 336 8.40 0.60 2.74
CA TYR A 336 8.32 2.00 2.37
C TYR A 336 8.29 2.19 0.85
N VAL A 337 7.34 2.97 0.37
CA VAL A 337 7.17 3.27 -1.06
C VAL A 337 7.02 4.78 -1.22
N ASP A 338 7.93 5.46 -1.90
CA ASP A 338 7.85 6.92 -2.11
C ASP A 338 8.46 7.40 -3.43
N SER A 339 8.22 8.67 -3.76
CA SER A 339 9.01 9.41 -4.75
C SER A 339 9.65 10.57 -4.00
N GLN A 340 10.98 10.63 -3.98
CA GLN A 340 11.74 11.73 -3.37
C GLN A 340 12.07 12.82 -4.39
N ASP A 341 11.33 12.86 -5.49
CA ASP A 341 11.54 13.83 -6.57
C ASP A 341 10.85 15.16 -6.26
N SER A 342 11.65 16.20 -5.99
CA SER A 342 11.21 17.59 -5.79
C SER A 342 10.58 18.26 -7.00
N THR A 343 10.76 17.70 -8.20
CA THR A 343 10.10 18.22 -9.41
C THR A 343 8.71 17.64 -9.64
N PHE A 344 8.30 16.64 -8.85
CA PHE A 344 7.04 15.92 -9.02
C PHE A 344 6.88 15.37 -10.45
N VAL A 345 7.97 15.00 -11.11
CA VAL A 345 7.97 14.38 -12.44
C VAL A 345 7.92 12.87 -12.29
N LEU A 346 8.75 12.30 -11.41
CA LEU A 346 8.86 10.87 -11.17
C LEU A 346 7.68 10.34 -10.36
N LYS A 347 7.07 9.23 -10.84
CA LYS A 347 5.84 8.66 -10.28
C LYS A 347 5.99 7.21 -9.85
N ILE A 348 5.06 6.82 -8.98
CA ILE A 348 4.76 5.44 -8.63
C ILE A 348 3.37 5.11 -9.17
N ARG A 349 3.28 4.02 -9.95
CA ARG A 349 2.02 3.52 -10.51
C ARG A 349 1.94 2.01 -10.32
N ASP A 350 0.72 1.50 -10.19
CA ASP A 350 0.43 0.07 -10.09
C ASP A 350 1.19 -0.67 -8.97
N VAL A 351 1.51 0.03 -7.87
CA VAL A 351 2.16 -0.60 -6.71
C VAL A 351 1.15 -1.41 -5.90
N GLN A 352 1.53 -2.61 -5.49
CA GLN A 352 0.68 -3.51 -4.71
C GLN A 352 1.41 -3.97 -3.45
N ILE A 353 0.83 -3.73 -2.29
CA ILE A 353 1.31 -4.17 -0.98
C ILE A 353 0.20 -5.03 -0.38
N VAL A 354 0.28 -6.33 -0.59
CA VAL A 354 -0.84 -7.25 -0.34
C VAL A 354 -0.45 -8.43 0.54
N GLY A 355 -1.21 -8.69 1.60
CA GLY A 355 -1.04 -9.89 2.41
C GLY A 355 0.24 -9.94 3.25
N ASN A 356 0.88 -8.79 3.51
CA ASN A 356 2.12 -8.72 4.28
C ASN A 356 1.84 -8.68 5.78
N THR A 357 2.83 -9.09 6.58
CA THR A 357 2.80 -9.01 8.04
C THR A 357 3.91 -8.08 8.54
N CYS A 358 3.57 -6.96 9.19
CA CYS A 358 4.54 -5.94 9.61
C CYS A 358 4.44 -5.61 11.10
N TRP A 359 5.53 -5.77 11.87
CA TRP A 359 5.51 -5.51 13.32
C TRP A 359 6.83 -5.02 13.91
N ASN A 360 6.76 -4.38 15.08
CA ASN A 360 7.93 -3.85 15.80
C ASN A 360 8.86 -2.98 14.94
N ASN A 361 8.28 -2.18 14.04
CA ASN A 361 8.97 -1.11 13.33
C ASN A 361 8.55 0.25 13.92
N GLN A 362 9.10 1.36 13.41
CA GLN A 362 8.49 2.67 13.63
C GLN A 362 7.11 2.74 12.97
N THR A 363 7.05 2.44 11.67
CA THR A 363 5.81 2.35 10.92
C THR A 363 5.76 1.00 10.20
N GLY A 364 4.62 0.32 10.19
CA GLY A 364 4.51 -0.96 9.49
C GLY A 364 4.65 -0.82 7.97
N ILE A 365 3.76 -0.03 7.36
CA ILE A 365 3.73 0.23 5.91
C ILE A 365 3.60 1.74 5.68
N SER A 366 4.44 2.31 4.82
CA SER A 366 4.37 3.72 4.44
C SER A 366 4.34 3.89 2.92
N VAL A 367 3.39 4.67 2.40
CA VAL A 367 3.17 4.86 0.96
C VAL A 367 2.95 6.34 0.61
N GLY A 368 3.80 6.87 -0.25
CA GLY A 368 3.86 8.28 -0.62
C GLY A 368 4.76 9.08 0.31
N ASN A 369 5.08 10.30 -0.11
CA ASN A 369 5.94 11.21 0.63
C ASN A 369 5.11 12.27 1.35
N PHE A 370 5.32 12.41 2.65
CA PHE A 370 4.66 13.42 3.48
C PHE A 370 5.36 14.79 3.39
N ASN A 371 6.56 14.85 2.80
CA ASN A 371 7.27 16.09 2.54
C ASN A 371 6.67 16.79 1.29
N ALA A 372 5.90 17.85 1.49
CA ALA A 372 5.20 18.61 0.45
C ALA A 372 6.11 19.14 -0.67
N THR A 373 7.41 19.33 -0.40
CA THR A 373 8.37 19.86 -1.37
C THR A 373 9.32 18.78 -1.91
N ASN A 374 9.34 17.58 -1.30
CA ASN A 374 10.36 16.56 -1.53
C ASN A 374 11.81 17.14 -1.47
N THR A 375 12.04 18.19 -0.66
CA THR A 375 13.35 18.81 -0.40
C THR A 375 13.67 18.85 1.09
N GLU A 376 14.93 18.89 1.47
CA GLU A 376 15.33 19.08 2.88
C GLU A 376 15.81 20.51 3.16
N PRO A 377 15.42 21.14 4.30
CA PRO A 377 14.49 20.64 5.31
C PRO A 377 13.04 20.59 4.78
N GLY A 378 12.36 19.46 4.99
CA GLY A 378 11.01 19.23 4.47
C GLY A 378 9.90 20.01 5.17
N VAL A 379 8.88 20.40 4.40
CA VAL A 379 7.60 20.92 4.91
C VAL A 379 6.60 19.78 4.87
N TYR A 380 5.97 19.45 6.00
CA TYR A 380 4.96 18.39 6.00
C TYR A 380 3.68 18.84 5.29
N GLY A 381 3.13 17.99 4.44
CA GLY A 381 1.95 18.28 3.65
C GLY A 381 1.04 17.07 3.47
N ASN A 382 0.22 17.16 2.42
CA ASN A 382 -0.84 16.23 2.13
C ASN A 382 -0.95 15.99 0.61
N ALA A 383 -1.35 14.77 0.24
CA ALA A 383 -1.80 14.43 -1.10
C ALA A 383 -0.78 14.75 -2.22
N ASN A 384 0.51 14.55 -1.96
CA ASN A 384 1.55 14.68 -2.98
C ASN A 384 1.20 13.77 -4.18
N PRO A 385 1.23 14.28 -5.42
CA PRO A 385 0.87 13.51 -6.60
C PRO A 385 2.00 12.55 -7.04
N ASP A 386 2.69 11.93 -6.09
CA ASP A 386 3.84 11.04 -6.28
C ASP A 386 3.42 9.60 -6.56
N VAL A 387 2.39 9.15 -5.83
CA VAL A 387 1.70 7.89 -6.08
C VAL A 387 0.44 8.22 -6.86
N LEU A 388 0.24 7.56 -8.00
CA LEU A 388 -0.92 7.76 -8.88
C LEU A 388 -1.76 6.49 -9.08
N GLY A 389 -1.34 5.38 -8.49
CA GLY A 389 -2.09 4.12 -8.48
C GLY A 389 -1.44 3.15 -7.50
N GLY A 390 -2.14 2.82 -6.42
CA GLY A 390 -1.63 1.93 -5.39
C GLY A 390 -2.73 1.10 -4.72
N LEU A 391 -2.37 -0.12 -4.33
CA LEU A 391 -3.22 -1.01 -3.54
C LEU A 391 -2.47 -1.42 -2.26
N VAL A 392 -3.05 -1.10 -1.11
CA VAL A 392 -2.57 -1.54 0.21
C VAL A 392 -3.68 -2.38 0.84
N SER A 393 -3.57 -3.71 0.75
CA SER A 393 -4.71 -4.56 1.09
C SER A 393 -4.37 -5.86 1.80
N ASN A 394 -5.27 -6.31 2.67
CA ASN A 394 -5.16 -7.59 3.37
C ASN A 394 -3.86 -7.75 4.18
N ASN A 395 -3.23 -6.66 4.61
CA ASN A 395 -2.03 -6.73 5.45
C ASN A 395 -2.41 -6.89 6.92
N CYS A 396 -1.56 -7.57 7.68
CA CYS A 396 -1.62 -7.67 9.14
C CYS A 396 -0.50 -6.81 9.74
N VAL A 397 -0.86 -5.73 10.41
CA VAL A 397 0.10 -4.73 10.88
C VAL A 397 -0.10 -4.50 12.37
N PHE A 398 0.91 -4.77 13.18
CA PHE A 398 0.74 -4.72 14.64
C PHE A 398 1.99 -4.29 15.40
N ASP A 399 1.82 -3.77 16.60
CA ASP A 399 2.90 -3.43 17.54
C ASP A 399 4.01 -2.52 16.94
N ASN A 400 3.67 -1.63 16.00
CA ASN A 400 4.58 -0.60 15.51
C ASN A 400 4.50 0.66 16.39
N THR A 401 5.61 1.36 16.57
CA THR A 401 5.71 2.40 17.62
C THR A 401 5.07 3.75 17.24
N ASN A 402 4.89 4.05 15.95
CA ASN A 402 4.30 5.30 15.46
C ASN A 402 2.96 5.10 14.74
N TYR A 403 2.95 4.44 13.58
CA TYR A 403 1.72 4.13 12.84
C TYR A 403 1.73 2.69 12.32
N GLY A 404 0.56 2.09 12.18
CA GLY A 404 0.44 0.83 11.44
C GLY A 404 0.68 1.09 9.95
N ILE A 405 -0.21 1.87 9.35
CA ILE A 405 -0.15 2.25 7.93
C ILE A 405 -0.13 3.78 7.81
N SER A 406 0.77 4.31 6.98
CA SER A 406 0.84 5.73 6.67
C SER A 406 0.74 5.95 5.16
N ILE A 407 -0.19 6.79 4.70
CA ILE A 407 -0.34 7.14 3.29
C ILE A 407 -0.42 8.65 3.04
N SER A 408 0.26 9.14 1.99
CA SER A 408 0.23 10.57 1.60
C SER A 408 0.07 10.83 0.09
N GLY A 409 -0.03 9.78 -0.73
CA GLY A 409 -0.13 9.91 -2.19
C GLY A 409 -1.53 10.23 -2.73
N ARG A 410 -1.78 9.91 -4.01
CA ARG A 410 -3.11 9.96 -4.65
C ARG A 410 -3.53 8.63 -5.26
N ASN A 411 -4.85 8.44 -5.43
CA ASN A 411 -5.43 7.27 -6.10
C ASN A 411 -4.99 5.93 -5.47
N ILE A 412 -4.98 5.88 -4.15
CA ILE A 412 -4.62 4.70 -3.37
C ILE A 412 -5.91 4.07 -2.82
N LEU A 413 -6.06 2.76 -3.03
CA LEU A 413 -7.05 1.94 -2.34
C LEU A 413 -6.38 1.28 -1.13
N VAL A 414 -6.87 1.60 0.07
CA VAL A 414 -6.44 0.95 1.32
C VAL A 414 -7.58 0.14 1.87
N SER A 415 -7.51 -1.19 1.80
CA SER A 415 -8.67 -2.02 2.13
C SER A 415 -8.41 -3.38 2.74
N GLY A 416 -9.26 -3.80 3.68
CA GLY A 416 -9.22 -5.15 4.25
C GLY A 416 -7.99 -5.40 5.13
N ASN A 417 -7.34 -4.36 5.64
CA ASN A 417 -6.17 -4.49 6.51
C ASN A 417 -6.60 -4.71 7.97
N LEU A 418 -5.83 -5.53 8.68
CA LEU A 418 -5.94 -5.71 10.13
C LEU A 418 -4.81 -4.92 10.80
N ILE A 419 -5.16 -3.93 11.62
CA ILE A 419 -4.25 -2.97 12.24
C ILE A 419 -4.44 -3.03 13.76
N VAL A 420 -3.47 -3.56 14.50
CA VAL A 420 -3.66 -3.88 15.93
C VAL A 420 -2.53 -3.30 16.78
N ASN A 421 -2.84 -2.59 17.86
CA ASN A 421 -1.86 -2.11 18.85
C ASN A 421 -0.71 -1.26 18.27
N ASN A 422 -0.99 -0.47 17.25
CA ASN A 422 0.01 0.43 16.66
C ASN A 422 -0.08 1.83 17.27
N GLY A 423 1.06 2.50 17.34
CA GLY A 423 1.14 3.93 17.63
C GLY A 423 0.62 4.34 19.01
N PRO A 424 1.28 3.95 20.12
CA PRO A 424 0.96 4.49 21.45
C PRO A 424 1.00 6.02 21.50
N ALA A 425 1.88 6.64 20.71
CA ALA A 425 2.00 8.10 20.55
C ALA A 425 1.48 8.62 19.19
N GLY A 426 1.14 7.73 18.25
CA GLY A 426 0.62 8.05 16.92
C GLY A 426 -0.79 7.47 16.73
N GLY A 427 -0.98 6.54 15.80
CA GLY A 427 -2.30 5.95 15.55
C GLY A 427 -2.27 4.63 14.78
N GLY A 428 -3.45 4.10 14.49
CA GLY A 428 -3.62 2.94 13.63
C GLY A 428 -3.20 3.26 12.21
N MET A 429 -3.79 4.32 11.64
CA MET A 429 -3.52 4.77 10.28
C MET A 429 -3.34 6.29 10.20
N LEU A 430 -2.31 6.74 9.49
CA LEU A 430 -2.15 8.12 9.03
C LEU A 430 -2.53 8.20 7.55
N ALA A 431 -3.37 9.16 7.18
CA ALA A 431 -4.00 9.27 5.87
C ALA A 431 -4.07 10.73 5.38
N ASN A 432 -2.91 11.34 5.14
CA ASN A 432 -2.82 12.72 4.64
C ASN A 432 -2.80 12.71 3.12
N THR A 433 -3.89 12.26 2.52
CA THR A 433 -3.92 11.77 1.14
C THR A 433 -4.98 12.46 0.28
N GLY A 434 -4.99 12.17 -1.02
CA GLY A 434 -5.98 12.76 -1.92
C GLY A 434 -6.54 11.80 -2.97
N TYR A 435 -7.84 11.90 -3.28
CA TYR A 435 -8.48 11.01 -4.27
C TYR A 435 -8.35 9.51 -3.90
N CYS A 436 -8.38 9.21 -2.61
CA CYS A 436 -8.17 7.87 -2.08
C CYS A 436 -9.43 7.31 -1.45
N ARG A 437 -9.47 5.98 -1.35
CA ARG A 437 -10.53 5.26 -0.64
C ARG A 437 -9.92 4.36 0.41
N ILE A 438 -10.35 4.53 1.65
CA ILE A 438 -9.91 3.76 2.81
C ILE A 438 -11.12 2.98 3.31
N ALA A 439 -11.15 1.70 2.97
CA ALA A 439 -12.36 0.89 3.05
C ALA A 439 -12.18 -0.43 3.81
N ASP A 440 -13.12 -0.76 4.69
CA ASP A 440 -13.22 -2.12 5.26
C ASP A 440 -11.97 -2.57 6.04
N ASN A 441 -11.28 -1.64 6.71
CA ASN A 441 -10.15 -1.96 7.58
C ASN A 441 -10.61 -2.16 9.03
N MET A 442 -9.95 -3.05 9.76
CA MET A 442 -10.15 -3.24 11.20
C MET A 442 -8.97 -2.67 11.96
N ILE A 443 -9.24 -1.71 12.84
CA ILE A 443 -8.25 -0.96 13.63
C ILE A 443 -8.60 -1.08 15.11
N THR A 444 -7.72 -1.67 15.91
CA THR A 444 -7.98 -1.89 17.35
C THR A 444 -6.75 -1.59 18.19
N GLY A 445 -6.94 -1.00 19.37
CA GLY A 445 -5.87 -0.83 20.37
C GLY A 445 -4.79 0.21 19.99
N SER A 446 -5.07 1.08 19.02
CA SER A 446 -4.20 2.22 18.69
C SER A 446 -4.30 3.33 19.75
N GLY A 447 -3.22 4.10 19.96
CA GLY A 447 -3.16 5.11 21.02
C GLY A 447 -3.93 6.40 20.71
N GLY A 448 -3.38 7.24 19.83
CA GLY A 448 -3.93 8.56 19.52
C GLY A 448 -5.14 8.49 18.59
N PHE A 449 -4.93 8.00 17.36
CA PHE A 449 -5.97 7.95 16.34
C PHE A 449 -6.25 6.53 15.86
N GLY A 450 -7.50 6.22 15.51
CA GLY A 450 -7.82 5.06 14.68
C GLY A 450 -7.37 5.34 13.25
N ILE A 451 -8.02 6.32 12.62
CA ILE A 451 -7.61 6.92 11.35
C ILE A 451 -7.41 8.42 11.57
N ASP A 452 -6.17 8.90 11.40
CA ASP A 452 -5.85 10.31 11.27
C ASP A 452 -5.83 10.68 9.79
N ALA A 453 -6.91 11.29 9.31
CA ALA A 453 -7.06 11.74 7.93
C ALA A 453 -7.00 13.27 7.82
N GLY A 454 -6.27 13.92 8.72
CA GLY A 454 -6.05 15.35 8.69
C GLY A 454 -5.49 15.84 7.36
N GLY A 455 -6.03 16.95 6.84
CA GLY A 455 -5.61 17.50 5.56
C GLY A 455 -5.98 16.66 4.33
N SER A 456 -6.82 15.64 4.46
CA SER A 456 -7.27 14.83 3.31
C SER A 456 -8.09 15.65 2.30
N ILE A 457 -7.95 15.33 1.01
CA ILE A 457 -8.74 15.96 -0.08
C ILE A 457 -9.41 14.91 -0.97
N TYR A 458 -10.72 14.99 -1.22
CA TYR A 458 -11.44 13.99 -2.04
C TYR A 458 -11.25 12.54 -1.54
N VAL A 459 -11.25 12.35 -0.22
CA VAL A 459 -11.06 11.03 0.40
C VAL A 459 -12.39 10.47 0.89
N GLU A 460 -12.58 9.17 0.67
CA GLU A 460 -13.68 8.40 1.24
C GLU A 460 -13.17 7.42 2.31
N LEU A 461 -13.63 7.60 3.55
CA LEU A 461 -13.44 6.68 4.67
C LEU A 461 -14.72 5.86 4.85
N THR A 462 -14.70 4.55 4.56
CA THR A 462 -15.93 3.76 4.56
C THR A 462 -15.81 2.34 5.11
N GLY A 463 -16.82 1.85 5.83
CA GLY A 463 -16.86 0.45 6.28
C GLY A 463 -15.78 0.05 7.27
N ASN A 464 -15.01 1.01 7.82
CA ASN A 464 -13.92 0.69 8.75
C ASN A 464 -14.49 0.38 10.15
N TYR A 465 -13.87 -0.59 10.82
CA TYR A 465 -14.13 -0.92 12.21
C TYR A 465 -13.00 -0.36 13.08
N ILE A 466 -13.31 0.49 14.05
CA ILE A 466 -12.33 1.21 14.87
C ILE A 466 -12.70 1.06 16.35
N ASP A 467 -11.75 0.62 17.16
CA ASP A 467 -11.98 0.28 18.57
C ASP A 467 -10.83 0.73 19.49
N GLY A 468 -11.16 1.57 20.47
CA GLY A 468 -10.27 1.98 21.56
C GLY A 468 -9.37 3.21 21.40
N PRO A 469 -9.14 3.85 20.23
CA PRO A 469 -8.25 5.01 20.17
C PRO A 469 -8.82 6.24 20.87
N THR A 470 -7.96 7.20 21.21
CA THR A 470 -8.43 8.49 21.77
C THR A 470 -9.40 9.18 20.81
N ILE A 471 -9.03 9.26 19.53
CA ILE A 471 -9.88 9.77 18.45
C ILE A 471 -10.11 8.64 17.45
N GLY A 472 -11.36 8.26 17.21
CA GLY A 472 -11.69 7.22 16.24
C GLY A 472 -11.27 7.62 14.83
N ILE A 473 -11.88 8.69 14.31
CA ILE A 473 -11.56 9.27 13.01
C ILE A 473 -11.28 10.77 13.18
N GLY A 474 -10.05 11.18 12.92
CA GLY A 474 -9.66 12.57 12.69
C GLY A 474 -9.85 12.90 11.21
N ILE A 475 -10.62 13.94 10.90
CA ILE A 475 -10.88 14.38 9.52
C ILE A 475 -10.86 15.92 9.44
N GLY A 476 -10.00 16.54 10.23
CA GLY A 476 -9.83 17.99 10.26
C GLY A 476 -9.06 18.52 9.05
N GLY A 477 -9.20 19.84 8.80
CA GLY A 477 -8.58 20.50 7.66
C GLY A 477 -8.91 19.87 6.30
N SER A 478 -10.00 19.09 6.18
CA SER A 478 -10.23 18.23 5.01
C SER A 478 -11.15 18.88 3.96
N GLN A 479 -10.98 18.53 2.68
CA GLN A 479 -11.81 19.10 1.62
C GLN A 479 -12.48 18.04 0.75
N ASN A 480 -13.80 18.16 0.57
CA ASN A 480 -14.57 17.23 -0.27
C ASN A 480 -14.47 15.77 0.20
N CYS A 481 -14.39 15.56 1.52
CA CYS A 481 -14.23 14.23 2.10
C CYS A 481 -15.57 13.64 2.57
N THR A 482 -15.64 12.31 2.59
CA THR A 482 -16.81 11.58 3.09
C THR A 482 -16.39 10.53 4.10
N VAL A 483 -17.03 10.53 5.27
CA VAL A 483 -16.92 9.50 6.32
C VAL A 483 -18.26 8.78 6.38
N ARG A 484 -18.33 7.54 5.85
CA ARG A 484 -19.60 6.82 5.74
C ARG A 484 -19.59 5.35 6.16
N GLY A 485 -20.61 4.92 6.90
CA GLY A 485 -20.79 3.50 7.22
C GLY A 485 -19.67 2.90 8.06
N ASN A 486 -18.92 3.70 8.82
CA ASN A 486 -17.89 3.21 9.72
C ASN A 486 -18.50 2.81 11.07
N TYR A 487 -17.86 1.87 11.75
CA TYR A 487 -18.19 1.44 13.09
C TYR A 487 -17.07 1.88 14.03
N VAL A 488 -17.32 2.88 14.88
CA VAL A 488 -16.34 3.51 15.75
C VAL A 488 -16.81 3.36 17.19
N GLN A 489 -16.03 2.69 18.04
CA GLN A 489 -16.41 2.46 19.44
C GLN A 489 -15.26 2.67 20.42
N ASP A 490 -15.64 2.83 21.69
CA ASP A 490 -14.73 2.92 22.84
C ASP A 490 -13.64 4.00 22.68
N CYS A 491 -13.96 5.04 21.91
CA CYS A 491 -13.12 6.22 21.72
C CYS A 491 -13.46 7.32 22.73
N VAL A 492 -12.50 8.20 23.02
CA VAL A 492 -12.79 9.44 23.76
C VAL A 492 -13.60 10.39 22.87
N ALA A 493 -13.19 10.56 21.62
CA ALA A 493 -13.97 11.22 20.58
C ALA A 493 -14.17 10.27 19.40
N GLY A 494 -15.42 10.03 18.99
CA GLY A 494 -15.71 9.14 17.87
C GLY A 494 -15.18 9.69 16.54
N ILE A 495 -15.74 10.81 16.08
CA ILE A 495 -15.33 11.49 14.85
C ILE A 495 -15.06 12.95 15.17
N MET A 496 -13.88 13.45 14.80
CA MET A 496 -13.49 14.84 15.05
C MET A 496 -13.05 15.54 13.77
N ALA A 497 -13.61 16.71 13.50
CA ALA A 497 -13.23 17.57 12.39
C ALA A 497 -12.88 18.98 12.92
N LEU A 498 -11.59 19.28 12.93
CA LEU A 498 -11.09 20.63 13.14
C LEU A 498 -11.20 21.44 11.84
N ASN A 499 -11.49 22.74 11.93
CA ASN A 499 -11.53 23.58 10.73
C ASN A 499 -10.16 23.66 10.05
N VAL A 500 -9.10 23.89 10.81
CA VAL A 500 -7.72 23.72 10.32
C VAL A 500 -7.05 22.73 11.24
N GLU A 501 -6.35 21.77 10.66
CA GLU A 501 -5.59 20.76 11.39
C GLU A 501 -4.11 20.96 11.10
N SER A 502 -3.29 20.63 12.10
CA SER A 502 -1.85 20.66 12.00
C SER A 502 -1.29 19.24 11.92
N ASP A 503 -0.09 19.11 11.38
CA ASP A 503 0.72 17.93 11.55
C ASP A 503 1.19 17.77 13.03
N GLY A 504 1.97 16.72 13.28
CA GLY A 504 2.55 16.47 14.61
C GLY A 504 3.59 17.50 15.07
N ARG A 505 3.95 18.49 14.23
CA ARG A 505 4.91 19.57 14.53
C ARG A 505 4.21 20.91 14.77
N GLY A 506 2.91 21.00 14.45
CA GLY A 506 2.10 22.20 14.60
C GLY A 506 1.95 23.02 13.31
N ASP A 507 2.45 22.53 12.18
CA ASP A 507 2.31 23.17 10.87
C ASP A 507 0.99 22.75 10.20
N ASN A 508 0.30 23.67 9.53
CA ASN A 508 -0.98 23.38 8.88
C ASN A 508 -0.82 22.82 7.46
N PHE A 509 -1.79 22.01 7.01
CA PHE A 509 -1.82 21.43 5.65
C PHE A 509 -2.20 22.44 4.54
N GLY A 510 -2.28 23.74 4.85
CA GLY A 510 -2.63 24.78 3.89
C GLY A 510 -4.09 24.84 3.46
N ILE A 511 -4.96 24.06 4.10
CA ILE A 511 -6.38 23.96 3.77
C ILE A 511 -7.25 24.00 5.03
N SER A 512 -8.50 24.41 4.84
CA SER A 512 -9.54 24.40 5.85
C SER A 512 -10.65 23.40 5.51
N CYS A 513 -11.35 22.95 6.54
CA CYS A 513 -12.36 21.91 6.48
C CYS A 513 -13.59 22.44 5.77
N ASN A 514 -13.86 21.90 4.57
CA ASN A 514 -14.96 22.36 3.73
C ASN A 514 -15.54 21.22 2.90
N ASN A 515 -16.88 21.16 2.83
CA ASN A 515 -17.61 20.11 2.11
C ASN A 515 -17.32 18.71 2.66
N LEU A 516 -17.60 18.52 3.95
CA LEU A 516 -17.40 17.28 4.68
C LEU A 516 -18.75 16.59 4.91
N SER A 517 -18.87 15.32 4.55
CA SER A 517 -20.06 14.51 4.84
C SER A 517 -19.75 13.40 5.84
N ILE A 518 -20.50 13.33 6.94
CA ILE A 518 -20.43 12.30 7.98
C ILE A 518 -21.79 11.61 8.00
N LEU A 519 -21.91 10.43 7.37
CA LEU A 519 -23.20 9.78 7.20
C LEU A 519 -23.24 8.28 7.47
N GLY A 520 -24.33 7.80 8.07
CA GLY A 520 -24.55 6.35 8.23
C GLY A 520 -23.55 5.65 9.14
N ASN A 521 -22.79 6.37 9.97
CA ASN A 521 -21.79 5.77 10.85
C ASN A 521 -22.44 5.30 12.16
N TYR A 522 -21.90 4.23 12.74
CA TYR A 522 -22.12 3.86 14.13
C TYR A 522 -20.98 4.43 14.98
N VAL A 523 -21.32 5.22 16.00
CA VAL A 523 -20.34 5.86 16.89
C VAL A 523 -20.73 5.61 18.35
N CYS A 524 -19.86 4.97 19.13
CA CYS A 524 -20.06 4.73 20.55
C CYS A 524 -18.93 5.35 21.39
N TYR A 525 -19.29 6.06 22.46
CA TYR A 525 -18.34 6.69 23.38
C TYR A 525 -18.74 6.50 24.84
N GLY A 526 -17.76 6.56 25.74
CA GLY A 526 -17.94 6.34 27.18
C GLY A 526 -17.98 7.60 28.04
N ALA A 527 -17.74 7.43 29.34
CA ALA A 527 -17.69 8.53 30.31
C ALA A 527 -16.65 9.60 29.94
N GLY A 528 -17.04 10.87 29.97
CA GLY A 528 -16.18 12.00 29.59
C GLY A 528 -15.91 12.13 28.08
N GLY A 529 -16.42 11.21 27.26
CA GLY A 529 -16.25 11.22 25.81
C GLY A 529 -17.28 12.07 25.05
N SER A 530 -17.16 12.05 23.73
CA SER A 530 -18.04 12.72 22.78
C SER A 530 -18.22 11.88 21.51
N GLY A 531 -19.37 12.04 20.85
CA GLY A 531 -19.66 11.36 19.59
C GLY A 531 -18.96 12.04 18.42
N ILE A 532 -19.66 12.97 17.77
CA ILE A 532 -19.16 13.75 16.63
C ILE A 532 -18.78 15.16 17.12
N VAL A 533 -17.60 15.63 16.76
CA VAL A 533 -17.08 16.93 17.21
C VAL A 533 -16.64 17.76 16.00
N LEU A 534 -17.24 18.93 15.83
CA LEU A 534 -16.85 19.92 14.83
C LEU A 534 -16.26 21.13 15.56
N ARG A 535 -15.02 21.54 15.26
CA ARG A 535 -14.36 22.65 15.96
C ARG A 535 -13.89 23.76 15.03
N ASP A 536 -14.01 24.99 15.51
CA ASP A 536 -13.47 26.21 14.87
C ASP A 536 -14.10 26.56 13.51
N ALA A 537 -15.41 26.34 13.38
CA ALA A 537 -16.22 26.64 12.20
C ALA A 537 -15.87 25.90 10.89
N PRO A 538 -15.80 24.56 10.86
CA PRO A 538 -15.78 23.82 9.59
C PRO A 538 -16.98 24.18 8.72
N GLN A 539 -16.78 24.26 7.40
CA GLN A 539 -17.79 24.78 6.47
C GLN A 539 -18.46 23.67 5.65
N ARG A 540 -19.76 23.86 5.35
CA ARG A 540 -20.57 22.95 4.52
C ARG A 540 -20.50 21.51 5.02
N VAL A 541 -20.73 21.31 6.32
CA VAL A 541 -20.72 19.98 6.93
C VAL A 541 -22.11 19.36 6.86
N VAL A 542 -22.17 18.07 6.53
CA VAL A 542 -23.39 17.27 6.57
C VAL A 542 -23.22 16.16 7.59
N VAL A 543 -24.14 16.06 8.55
CA VAL A 543 -24.18 14.97 9.55
C VAL A 543 -25.54 14.30 9.48
N THR A 544 -25.64 13.16 8.81
CA THR A 544 -26.93 12.50 8.60
C THR A 544 -26.93 10.99 8.84
N ASP A 545 -28.06 10.45 9.25
CA ASP A 545 -28.29 9.00 9.31
C ASP A 545 -27.29 8.23 10.20
N ASN A 546 -26.59 8.91 11.12
CA ASN A 546 -25.65 8.27 12.03
C ASN A 546 -26.39 7.72 13.25
N ILE A 547 -25.90 6.58 13.76
CA ILE A 547 -26.28 6.04 15.07
C ILE A 547 -25.17 6.42 16.05
N VAL A 548 -25.48 7.27 17.01
CA VAL A 548 -24.53 7.66 18.05
C VAL A 548 -25.02 7.12 19.39
N SER A 549 -24.18 6.40 20.11
CA SER A 549 -24.45 5.91 21.46
C SER A 549 -23.47 6.48 22.47
N SER A 550 -23.99 6.94 23.60
CA SER A 550 -23.20 7.37 24.75
C SER A 550 -22.86 6.21 25.71
N GLY A 551 -23.12 4.95 25.31
CA GLY A 551 -23.01 3.80 26.20
C GLY A 551 -23.83 3.96 27.48
N THR A 552 -23.42 3.26 28.54
CA THR A 552 -24.09 3.33 29.86
C THR A 552 -23.58 4.46 30.75
N ALA A 553 -22.41 5.03 30.45
CA ALA A 553 -21.72 5.98 31.32
C ALA A 553 -21.37 7.33 30.65
N GLY A 554 -21.53 7.44 29.32
CA GLY A 554 -21.33 8.69 28.60
C GLY A 554 -22.52 9.64 28.73
N ASN A 555 -22.26 10.93 28.59
CA ASN A 555 -23.31 11.94 28.56
C ASN A 555 -23.95 11.97 27.16
N PRO A 556 -25.25 11.65 26.99
CA PRO A 556 -25.93 11.69 25.69
C PRO A 556 -25.93 13.09 25.05
N LEU A 557 -25.77 14.16 25.83
CA LEU A 557 -25.71 15.53 25.30
C LEU A 557 -24.38 15.83 24.58
N ASN A 558 -23.35 14.99 24.73
CA ASN A 558 -22.08 15.10 24.00
C ASN A 558 -22.09 14.34 22.67
N ALA A 559 -23.24 13.86 22.20
CA ALA A 559 -23.32 13.04 20.99
C ALA A 559 -22.95 13.82 19.73
N LEU A 560 -23.19 15.13 19.74
CA LEU A 560 -22.71 16.08 18.74
C LEU A 560 -22.28 17.37 19.43
N LEU A 561 -21.07 17.85 19.14
CA LEU A 561 -20.56 19.16 19.54
C LEU A 561 -20.32 20.02 18.28
N PRO A 562 -21.28 20.85 17.86
CA PRO A 562 -21.23 21.52 16.57
C PRO A 562 -20.72 22.96 16.70
N TYR A 563 -19.42 23.18 16.93
CA TYR A 563 -18.84 24.53 16.96
C TYR A 563 -18.69 25.11 15.53
N THR A 564 -19.82 25.24 14.84
CA THR A 564 -19.96 25.79 13.49
C THR A 564 -21.37 26.35 13.26
N ASP A 565 -21.48 27.30 12.33
CA ASP A 565 -22.75 27.79 11.77
C ASP A 565 -23.16 27.07 10.47
N SER A 566 -22.32 26.17 9.96
CA SER A 566 -22.46 25.58 8.63
C SER A 566 -22.66 24.07 8.71
N LEU A 567 -23.86 23.66 9.13
CA LEU A 567 -24.21 22.27 9.37
C LEU A 567 -25.59 21.92 8.81
N VAL A 568 -25.68 20.84 8.04
CA VAL A 568 -26.93 20.16 7.69
C VAL A 568 -27.03 18.91 8.54
N LEU A 569 -28.09 18.79 9.34
CA LEU A 569 -28.29 17.69 10.28
C LEU A 569 -29.67 17.06 10.08
N ARG A 570 -29.73 15.76 9.79
CA ARG A 570 -30.99 14.99 9.58
C ARG A 570 -30.85 13.49 9.86
N GLY A 571 -31.89 12.85 10.38
CA GLY A 571 -32.04 11.39 10.39
C GLY A 571 -31.09 10.65 11.34
N ASN A 572 -30.36 11.37 12.20
CA ASN A 572 -29.49 10.75 13.19
C ASN A 572 -30.31 10.17 14.35
N ILE A 573 -29.77 9.14 14.99
CA ILE A 573 -30.36 8.43 16.12
C ILE A 573 -29.39 8.49 17.30
N LEU A 574 -29.91 8.71 18.50
CA LEU A 574 -29.14 8.76 19.74
C LEU A 574 -29.58 7.63 20.66
N ASN A 575 -28.65 6.78 21.09
CA ASN A 575 -28.93 5.62 21.95
C ASN A 575 -30.10 4.77 21.42
N TYR A 576 -30.09 4.51 20.11
CA TYR A 576 -31.13 3.75 19.40
C TYR A 576 -32.54 4.35 19.45
N ALA A 577 -32.68 5.63 19.80
CA ALA A 577 -33.93 6.38 19.77
C ALA A 577 -33.84 7.57 18.80
N ASP A 578 -34.89 7.76 18.01
CA ASP A 578 -35.06 8.90 17.09
C ASP A 578 -35.58 10.17 17.80
N SER A 579 -35.96 10.04 19.07
CA SER A 579 -36.47 11.12 19.92
C SER A 579 -35.83 11.07 21.31
N PHE A 580 -35.58 12.25 21.88
CA PHE A 580 -35.09 12.37 23.26
C PHE A 580 -36.16 12.96 24.19
N SER A 581 -36.38 12.33 25.34
CA SER A 581 -37.32 12.84 26.35
C SER A 581 -36.70 13.98 27.13
N VAL A 582 -37.31 15.17 27.07
CA VAL A 582 -36.87 16.38 27.77
C VAL A 582 -38.08 17.15 28.25
N ASN A 583 -37.94 17.88 29.34
CA ASN A 583 -38.94 18.85 29.77
C ASN A 583 -38.28 20.23 29.90
N PRO A 584 -38.99 21.33 29.64
CA PRO A 584 -38.49 22.66 29.89
C PRO A 584 -38.04 22.83 31.35
N THR A 585 -36.92 23.54 31.54
CA THR A 585 -36.33 23.82 32.86
C THR A 585 -35.93 25.29 32.95
N SER A 586 -35.83 25.83 34.16
CA SER A 586 -35.33 27.20 34.35
C SER A 586 -33.82 27.28 34.08
N VAL A 587 -33.45 27.96 33.00
CA VAL A 587 -32.05 28.27 32.63
C VAL A 587 -31.92 29.79 32.63
N GLY A 588 -31.08 30.33 33.52
CA GLY A 588 -30.93 31.78 33.67
C GLY A 588 -32.23 32.51 34.06
N GLY A 589 -33.18 31.83 34.70
CA GLY A 589 -34.50 32.38 35.04
C GLY A 589 -35.56 32.25 33.94
N VAL A 590 -35.20 31.71 32.77
CA VAL A 590 -36.07 31.55 31.60
C VAL A 590 -36.50 30.09 31.48
N ASN A 591 -37.80 29.82 31.29
CA ASN A 591 -38.29 28.47 31.10
C ASN A 591 -37.90 27.94 29.70
N THR A 592 -36.89 27.07 29.67
CA THR A 592 -36.10 26.75 28.48
C THR A 592 -36.17 25.27 28.15
N LEU A 593 -36.51 24.96 26.90
CA LEU A 593 -36.43 23.62 26.32
C LEU A 593 -35.00 23.37 25.81
N VAL A 594 -34.24 22.57 26.55
CA VAL A 594 -32.88 22.17 26.16
C VAL A 594 -32.95 20.83 25.41
N PHE A 595 -32.46 20.79 24.18
CA PHE A 595 -32.47 19.59 23.34
C PHE A 595 -31.05 19.10 22.98
N PRO A 596 -30.82 17.80 22.77
CA PRO A 596 -29.53 17.30 22.31
C PRO A 596 -29.24 17.75 20.87
N ASP A 597 -28.03 18.27 20.62
CA ASP A 597 -27.63 18.82 19.32
C ASP A 597 -27.82 17.85 18.14
N LEU A 598 -27.66 16.54 18.38
CA LEU A 598 -27.68 15.50 17.35
C LEU A 598 -29.07 15.19 16.77
N LEU A 599 -30.15 15.34 17.55
CA LEU A 599 -31.46 14.77 17.19
C LEU A 599 -32.43 15.78 16.59
N ASP A 600 -33.21 15.35 15.60
CA ASP A 600 -34.27 16.17 14.99
C ASP A 600 -35.58 16.19 15.77
N ARG A 601 -35.73 15.34 16.79
CA ARG A 601 -36.98 15.19 17.52
C ARG A 601 -36.75 15.08 19.03
N VAL A 602 -37.65 15.70 19.78
CA VAL A 602 -37.75 15.56 21.22
C VAL A 602 -39.18 15.29 21.65
N THR A 603 -39.35 14.71 22.84
CA THR A 603 -40.65 14.47 23.46
C THR A 603 -40.73 15.20 24.79
N VAL A 604 -41.77 16.03 24.96
CA VAL A 604 -42.05 16.81 26.17
C VAL A 604 -43.27 16.24 26.89
N SER A 605 -43.12 15.97 28.17
CA SER A 605 -44.14 15.36 29.03
C SER A 605 -44.81 16.30 30.02
N GLN A 606 -44.20 17.46 30.26
CA GLN A 606 -44.72 18.50 31.14
C GLN A 606 -44.02 19.83 30.85
N SER A 607 -44.66 20.93 31.20
CA SER A 607 -44.04 22.26 31.27
C SER A 607 -44.59 23.02 32.47
N THR A 608 -43.74 23.76 33.18
CA THR A 608 -44.12 24.58 34.35
C THR A 608 -44.62 25.98 33.95
N GLY A 609 -44.52 26.34 32.68
CA GLY A 609 -44.95 27.62 32.11
C GLY A 609 -44.87 27.62 30.58
N LEU A 610 -44.91 28.80 29.97
CA LEU A 610 -44.60 28.92 28.55
C LEU A 610 -43.14 28.59 28.30
N VAL A 611 -42.84 27.88 27.21
CA VAL A 611 -41.47 27.70 26.73
C VAL A 611 -41.02 29.02 26.12
N GLU A 612 -40.12 29.70 26.80
CA GLU A 612 -39.61 31.03 26.43
C GLU A 612 -38.30 30.94 25.65
N SER A 613 -37.64 29.78 25.67
CA SER A 613 -36.43 29.54 24.89
C SER A 613 -36.34 28.09 24.42
N ILE A 614 -35.85 27.89 23.19
CA ILE A 614 -35.51 26.58 22.63
C ILE A 614 -34.05 26.64 22.20
N VAL A 615 -33.17 25.88 22.86
CA VAL A 615 -31.73 25.92 22.63
C VAL A 615 -31.12 24.52 22.73
N SER A 616 -30.04 24.30 22.01
CA SER A 616 -29.32 23.03 22.12
C SER A 616 -28.52 22.95 23.42
N ALA A 617 -28.20 21.74 23.85
CA ALA A 617 -27.40 21.50 25.05
C ALA A 617 -26.03 22.19 24.96
N THR A 618 -25.38 22.12 23.79
CA THR A 618 -24.09 22.80 23.58
C THR A 618 -24.24 24.33 23.63
N ALA A 619 -25.33 24.89 23.11
CA ALA A 619 -25.60 26.33 23.20
C ALA A 619 -25.75 26.83 24.65
N VAL A 620 -26.36 26.03 25.52
CA VAL A 620 -26.43 26.32 26.96
C VAL A 620 -25.04 26.26 27.58
N ALA A 621 -24.25 25.23 27.25
CA ALA A 621 -22.92 25.03 27.81
C ALA A 621 -21.93 26.14 27.42
N THR A 622 -22.08 26.74 26.24
CA THR A 622 -21.22 27.82 25.76
C THR A 622 -21.82 29.22 25.87
N ALA A 623 -22.90 29.37 26.64
CA ALA A 623 -23.51 30.68 26.88
C ALA A 623 -22.47 31.67 27.44
N GLY A 624 -22.32 32.81 26.77
CA GLY A 624 -21.35 33.85 27.14
C GLY A 624 -19.88 33.52 26.82
N GLN A 625 -19.61 32.47 26.05
CA GLN A 625 -18.28 32.09 25.58
C GLN A 625 -18.16 32.31 24.07
N ILE A 626 -16.95 32.54 23.55
CA ILE A 626 -16.71 32.54 22.10
C ILE A 626 -16.63 31.10 21.61
N SER A 627 -17.64 30.67 20.86
CA SER A 627 -17.74 29.29 20.37
C SER A 627 -16.84 29.05 19.15
N PHE A 628 -16.71 30.03 18.26
CA PHE A 628 -15.75 30.01 17.16
C PHE A 628 -15.55 31.41 16.56
N ILE A 629 -14.48 31.57 15.79
CA ILE A 629 -14.21 32.73 14.95
C ILE A 629 -14.07 32.23 13.51
N LYS A 630 -14.99 32.63 12.65
CA LYS A 630 -15.06 32.18 11.26
C LYS A 630 -14.37 33.18 10.35
N VAL A 631 -13.53 32.69 9.45
CA VAL A 631 -12.95 33.48 8.37
C VAL A 631 -13.98 33.62 7.25
N THR A 632 -14.33 34.86 6.90
CA THR A 632 -15.24 35.17 5.79
C THR A 632 -14.51 35.63 4.53
N ASN A 633 -13.30 36.18 4.69
CA ASN A 633 -12.34 36.44 3.62
C ASN A 633 -10.93 36.25 4.18
N GLY A 634 -10.10 35.43 3.53
CA GLY A 634 -8.72 35.15 3.98
C GLY A 634 -7.73 36.29 3.69
N GLY A 635 -8.10 37.26 2.85
CA GLY A 635 -7.24 38.37 2.46
C GLY A 635 -6.04 37.93 1.61
N SER A 636 -4.95 38.70 1.67
CA SER A 636 -3.71 38.43 0.92
C SER A 636 -2.47 39.00 1.61
N ASN A 637 -1.30 38.47 1.25
CA ASN A 637 0.03 38.89 1.73
C ASN A 637 0.26 38.79 3.25
N TYR A 638 -0.47 37.92 3.94
CA TYR A 638 -0.21 37.62 5.35
C TYR A 638 0.96 36.65 5.49
N SER A 639 1.98 37.03 6.25
CA SER A 639 2.99 36.11 6.79
C SER A 639 2.96 36.06 8.32
N SER A 640 2.25 36.98 8.96
CA SER A 640 1.91 36.96 10.37
C SER A 640 0.56 37.65 10.61
N ALA A 641 -0.20 37.14 11.56
CA ALA A 641 -1.47 37.74 11.99
C ALA A 641 -1.73 37.43 13.46
N THR A 642 -2.31 38.39 14.18
CA THR A 642 -2.79 38.26 15.55
C THR A 642 -4.29 38.54 15.59
N ILE A 643 -5.00 37.82 16.46
CA ILE A 643 -6.44 37.99 16.66
C ILE A 643 -6.64 38.68 18.02
N SER A 644 -7.15 39.90 18.01
CA SER A 644 -7.51 40.64 19.21
C SER A 644 -9.02 40.66 19.38
N ILE A 645 -9.50 40.15 20.52
CA ILE A 645 -10.92 40.02 20.83
C ILE A 645 -11.33 41.17 21.75
N THR A 646 -12.42 41.85 21.42
CA THR A 646 -13.01 42.94 22.22
C THR A 646 -14.48 42.65 22.52
N GLY A 647 -14.97 43.08 23.68
CA GLY A 647 -16.33 42.85 24.12
C GLY A 647 -16.48 43.03 25.63
N THR A 648 -17.65 42.68 26.18
CA THR A 648 -17.96 42.75 27.62
C THR A 648 -17.32 41.63 28.45
N GLY A 649 -16.83 40.57 27.79
CA GLY A 649 -16.24 39.39 28.43
C GLY A 649 -14.74 39.51 28.69
N SER A 650 -14.17 38.44 29.23
CA SER A 650 -12.74 38.35 29.54
C SER A 650 -12.15 36.96 29.27
N GLY A 651 -10.83 36.91 29.08
CA GLY A 651 -10.06 35.67 29.03
C GLY A 651 -10.08 34.91 27.70
N ALA A 652 -10.78 35.38 26.67
CA ALA A 652 -10.75 34.70 25.37
C ALA A 652 -9.44 34.96 24.62
N THR A 653 -8.90 33.92 23.99
CA THR A 653 -7.70 33.96 23.16
C THR A 653 -7.91 33.12 21.90
N ALA A 654 -7.32 33.55 20.78
CA ALA A 654 -7.42 32.86 19.51
C ALA A 654 -6.12 33.01 18.69
N GLN A 655 -5.90 32.08 17.77
CA GLN A 655 -4.74 32.02 16.87
C GLN A 655 -5.22 31.95 15.43
N ALA A 656 -4.58 32.73 14.54
CA ALA A 656 -4.82 32.67 13.11
C ALA A 656 -3.97 31.57 12.46
N TRP A 657 -4.57 30.82 11.54
CA TRP A 657 -3.88 29.90 10.65
C TRP A 657 -3.60 30.57 9.31
N ILE A 658 -2.36 30.53 8.85
CA ILE A 658 -1.92 31.17 7.61
C ILE A 658 -1.31 30.12 6.70
N SER A 659 -1.65 30.18 5.42
CA SER A 659 -0.98 29.44 4.35
C SER A 659 -1.03 30.20 3.04
N GLY A 660 0.03 30.10 2.22
CA GLY A 660 0.07 30.73 0.90
C GLY A 660 -0.20 32.24 0.87
N GLY A 661 0.06 32.96 1.97
CA GLY A 661 -0.22 34.40 2.08
C GLY A 661 -1.65 34.76 2.52
N VAL A 662 -2.49 33.78 2.88
CA VAL A 662 -3.89 33.99 3.28
C VAL A 662 -4.19 33.41 4.66
N ILE A 663 -5.12 34.02 5.40
CA ILE A 663 -5.65 33.44 6.64
C ILE A 663 -6.69 32.37 6.26
N ILE A 664 -6.43 31.10 6.58
CA ILE A 664 -7.29 29.97 6.20
C ILE A 664 -8.27 29.56 7.31
N GLY A 665 -8.01 29.95 8.56
CA GLY A 665 -8.85 29.63 9.70
C GLY A 665 -8.41 30.37 10.97
N VAL A 666 -9.21 30.25 12.03
CA VAL A 666 -8.88 30.77 13.36
C VAL A 666 -9.26 29.72 14.38
N THR A 667 -8.31 29.33 15.23
CA THR A 667 -8.57 28.44 16.37
C THR A 667 -8.78 29.26 17.64
N VAL A 668 -9.87 28.98 18.35
CA VAL A 668 -10.12 29.57 19.66
C VAL A 668 -9.38 28.74 20.72
N THR A 669 -8.28 29.27 21.24
CA THR A 669 -7.44 28.56 22.24
C THR A 669 -7.99 28.69 23.66
N ASN A 670 -8.75 29.75 23.93
CA ASN A 670 -9.56 29.91 25.13
C ASN A 670 -10.86 30.64 24.76
N ALA A 671 -12.01 30.04 25.07
CA ALA A 671 -13.31 30.60 24.75
C ALA A 671 -13.68 31.81 25.63
N GLY A 672 -12.99 31.97 26.77
CA GLY A 672 -13.27 33.00 27.78
C GLY A 672 -14.67 32.92 28.38
N SER A 673 -15.10 33.98 29.06
CA SER A 673 -16.43 34.04 29.69
C SER A 673 -16.98 35.47 29.76
N GLY A 674 -18.31 35.59 29.84
CA GLY A 674 -19.02 36.88 29.97
C GLY A 674 -19.15 37.69 28.68
N TYR A 675 -18.83 37.10 27.53
CA TYR A 675 -19.03 37.73 26.22
C TYR A 675 -20.51 37.81 25.85
N GLY A 676 -20.88 38.78 25.02
CA GLY A 676 -22.26 39.01 24.62
C GLY A 676 -22.39 39.70 23.26
N ALA A 677 -23.57 40.26 22.97
CA ALA A 677 -23.81 41.02 21.76
C ALA A 677 -22.81 42.18 21.61
N GLY A 678 -22.33 42.42 20.38
CA GLY A 678 -21.31 43.43 20.10
C GLY A 678 -19.86 42.97 20.32
N THR A 679 -19.63 41.73 20.75
CA THR A 679 -18.28 41.12 20.75
C THR A 679 -17.73 41.10 19.32
N ALA A 680 -16.49 41.56 19.16
CA ALA A 680 -15.81 41.63 17.88
C ALA A 680 -14.40 41.05 17.99
N ALA A 681 -13.82 40.67 16.85
CA ALA A 681 -12.42 40.32 16.76
C ALA A 681 -11.80 41.08 15.59
N VAL A 682 -10.58 41.57 15.82
CA VAL A 682 -9.81 42.35 14.85
C VAL A 682 -8.56 41.56 14.49
N ILE A 683 -8.30 41.46 13.19
CA ILE A 683 -7.06 40.92 12.64
C ILE A 683 -6.05 42.06 12.58
N SER A 684 -4.88 41.87 13.19
CA SER A 684 -3.72 42.73 12.99
C SER A 684 -2.59 41.91 12.38
N GLY A 685 -1.89 42.43 11.38
CA GLY A 685 -0.86 41.68 10.66
C GLY A 685 -0.26 42.48 9.51
N ASN A 686 0.61 41.85 8.73
CA ASN A 686 1.27 42.49 7.58
C ASN A 686 0.50 42.38 6.25
N GLY A 687 -0.53 41.51 6.20
CA GLY A 687 -1.40 41.38 5.04
C GLY A 687 -2.58 42.36 5.05
N SER A 688 -3.47 42.22 4.06
CA SER A 688 -4.65 43.08 3.92
C SER A 688 -5.88 42.32 3.41
N GLY A 689 -7.06 42.88 3.69
CA GLY A 689 -8.34 42.41 3.13
C GLY A 689 -8.98 41.20 3.81
N ALA A 690 -8.38 40.65 4.87
CA ALA A 690 -9.00 39.55 5.62
C ALA A 690 -10.16 40.05 6.49
N THR A 691 -11.23 39.28 6.54
CA THR A 691 -12.41 39.54 7.38
C THR A 691 -12.83 38.29 8.14
N ILE A 692 -13.29 38.48 9.37
CA ILE A 692 -13.76 37.43 10.28
C ILE A 692 -15.10 37.79 10.91
N SER A 693 -15.85 36.77 11.35
CA SER A 693 -17.05 36.90 12.16
C SER A 693 -16.90 36.12 13.46
N VAL A 694 -17.27 36.73 14.58
CA VAL A 694 -17.21 36.10 15.91
C VAL A 694 -18.57 35.54 16.27
N GLN A 695 -18.60 34.30 16.75
CA GLN A 695 -19.80 33.67 17.26
C GLN A 695 -19.70 33.47 18.78
N VAL A 696 -20.57 34.16 19.53
CA VAL A 696 -20.71 34.01 20.99
C VAL A 696 -21.88 33.07 21.28
N GLY A 697 -21.64 32.01 22.06
CA GLY A 697 -22.56 30.88 22.19
C GLY A 697 -22.83 30.21 20.84
N LEU A 698 -23.68 29.18 20.81
CA LEU A 698 -24.13 28.61 19.54
C LEU A 698 -25.43 29.24 19.04
N PRO A 699 -25.53 29.59 17.75
CA PRO A 699 -26.76 30.12 17.18
C PRO A 699 -27.76 29.00 16.90
N VAL A 700 -29.03 29.35 16.67
CA VAL A 700 -29.95 28.46 15.96
C VAL A 700 -29.44 28.34 14.52
N ILE A 701 -29.00 27.13 14.16
CA ILE A 701 -28.40 26.88 12.84
C ILE A 701 -29.45 27.08 11.75
N GLN A 702 -29.08 27.78 10.68
CA GLN A 702 -29.94 28.04 9.53
C GLN A 702 -30.45 26.72 8.92
N GLY A 703 -31.77 26.59 8.75
CA GLY A 703 -32.42 25.41 8.19
C GLY A 703 -32.48 24.20 9.13
N ARG A 704 -32.04 24.32 10.40
CA ARG A 704 -32.18 23.28 11.43
C ARG A 704 -33.66 22.93 11.64
N ARG A 705 -34.02 21.65 11.77
CA ARG A 705 -35.42 21.21 11.96
C ARG A 705 -35.63 20.48 13.27
N LEU A 706 -36.44 21.02 14.18
CA LEU A 706 -36.75 20.37 15.45
C LEU A 706 -38.24 20.07 15.57
N ALA A 707 -38.59 18.79 15.63
CA ALA A 707 -39.93 18.33 15.98
C ALA A 707 -40.05 18.18 17.50
N VAL A 708 -41.02 18.86 18.11
CA VAL A 708 -41.34 18.74 19.53
C VAL A 708 -42.68 18.03 19.66
N HIS A 709 -42.64 16.77 20.10
CA HIS A 709 -43.83 15.98 20.38
C HIS A 709 -44.27 16.20 21.83
N CYS A 710 -45.52 16.61 22.04
CA CYS A 710 -46.02 16.97 23.36
C CYS A 710 -47.00 15.91 23.86
N VAL A 711 -46.63 15.16 24.90
CA VAL A 711 -47.52 14.18 25.56
C VAL A 711 -48.34 14.79 26.71
N ALA A 712 -48.22 16.10 26.91
CA ALA A 712 -49.09 16.96 27.71
C ALA A 712 -49.27 18.29 26.98
N PRO A 713 -50.22 19.17 27.35
CA PRO A 713 -50.33 20.49 26.75
C PRO A 713 -49.07 21.31 27.03
N VAL A 714 -48.46 21.90 25.99
CA VAL A 714 -47.25 22.75 26.11
C VAL A 714 -47.49 24.06 25.37
N GLY A 715 -47.29 25.18 26.07
CA GLY A 715 -47.32 26.51 25.47
C GLY A 715 -45.92 26.99 25.08
N PHE A 716 -45.80 27.69 23.95
CA PHE A 716 -44.58 28.34 23.46
C PHE A 716 -44.82 29.84 23.35
N ALA A 717 -43.97 30.65 23.99
CA ALA A 717 -44.07 32.10 23.95
C ALA A 717 -43.62 32.62 22.59
N ALA A 718 -44.42 33.47 21.94
CA ALA A 718 -44.03 34.14 20.69
C ALA A 718 -43.35 35.50 20.95
N ALA A 719 -43.82 36.25 21.94
CA ALA A 719 -43.24 37.54 22.33
C ALA A 719 -42.24 37.36 23.48
N GLY A 720 -41.09 38.05 23.39
CA GLY A 720 -40.07 38.07 24.45
C GLY A 720 -39.20 36.82 24.55
N SER A 721 -39.43 35.81 23.72
CA SER A 721 -38.61 34.60 23.64
C SER A 721 -37.21 34.87 23.09
N VAL A 722 -36.19 34.18 23.61
CA VAL A 722 -34.80 34.29 23.13
C VAL A 722 -34.14 32.90 23.09
N PRO A 723 -33.75 32.37 21.92
CA PRO A 723 -33.97 32.90 20.57
C PRO A 723 -35.45 33.15 20.26
N ALA A 724 -35.73 34.06 19.33
CA ALA A 724 -37.11 34.38 18.94
C ALA A 724 -37.83 33.12 18.43
N GLN A 725 -39.04 32.90 18.91
CA GLN A 725 -39.92 31.79 18.53
C GLN A 725 -41.08 32.35 17.70
N GLU A 726 -40.83 32.50 16.41
CA GLU A 726 -41.72 33.18 15.49
C GLU A 726 -42.79 32.25 14.93
N ASN A 727 -43.97 32.81 14.72
CA ASN A 727 -45.06 32.18 13.99
C ASN A 727 -45.89 33.24 13.26
N TRP A 728 -46.71 32.81 12.31
CA TRP A 728 -47.49 33.73 11.48
C TRP A 728 -48.47 34.61 12.28
N THR A 729 -48.99 34.14 13.41
CA THR A 729 -50.00 34.90 14.19
C THR A 729 -49.36 35.91 15.15
N GLY A 730 -48.09 35.71 15.52
CA GLY A 730 -47.44 36.45 16.61
C GLY A 730 -47.98 36.13 18.01
N ALA A 731 -48.94 35.22 18.13
CA ALA A 731 -49.55 34.80 19.40
C ALA A 731 -48.82 33.59 20.00
N THR A 732 -49.01 33.37 21.31
CA THR A 732 -48.57 32.17 22.01
C THR A 732 -49.14 30.92 21.35
N ILE A 733 -48.29 29.93 21.09
CA ILE A 733 -48.71 28.66 20.49
C ILE A 733 -48.99 27.68 21.62
N THR A 734 -50.17 27.04 21.61
CA THR A 734 -50.48 25.95 22.55
C THR A 734 -50.60 24.64 21.81
N VAL A 735 -49.69 23.72 22.09
CA VAL A 735 -49.63 22.39 21.49
C VAL A 735 -50.41 21.41 22.39
N PRO A 736 -51.59 20.91 22.01
CA PRO A 736 -52.33 19.91 22.79
C PRO A 736 -51.58 18.59 22.96
N THR A 737 -52.00 17.83 23.96
CA THR A 737 -51.53 16.45 24.20
C THR A 737 -51.64 15.58 22.95
N GLY A 738 -50.59 14.83 22.67
CA GLY A 738 -50.50 13.87 21.57
C GLY A 738 -50.12 14.50 20.21
N ALA A 739 -49.94 15.82 20.15
CA ALA A 739 -49.61 16.51 18.92
C ALA A 739 -48.14 16.95 18.86
N THR A 740 -47.70 17.38 17.69
CA THR A 740 -46.29 17.76 17.41
C THR A 740 -46.25 19.12 16.74
N ILE A 741 -45.31 19.96 17.17
CA ILE A 741 -44.92 21.19 16.48
C ILE A 741 -43.56 21.00 15.81
N GLU A 742 -43.39 21.55 14.61
CA GLU A 742 -42.13 21.53 13.88
C GLU A 742 -41.55 22.94 13.76
N TRP A 743 -40.31 23.10 14.23
CA TRP A 743 -39.56 24.34 14.16
C TRP A 743 -38.48 24.27 13.08
N ALA A 744 -38.30 25.36 12.34
CA ALA A 744 -37.15 25.55 11.46
C ALA A 744 -36.30 26.72 11.93
N GLY A 745 -34.98 26.56 11.93
CA GLY A 745 -34.05 27.65 12.18
C GLY A 745 -34.01 28.62 11.01
N GLU A 746 -34.22 29.90 11.27
CA GLU A 746 -34.17 30.98 10.27
C GLU A 746 -33.55 32.23 10.90
N ALA A 747 -32.47 32.74 10.33
CA ALA A 747 -31.79 33.96 10.79
C ALA A 747 -31.46 34.00 12.30
N GLY A 748 -31.13 32.85 12.90
CA GLY A 748 -30.83 32.72 14.33
C GLY A 748 -32.06 32.64 15.25
N ALA A 749 -33.26 32.64 14.69
CA ALA A 749 -34.55 32.42 15.35
C ALA A 749 -35.12 31.04 15.01
N TRP A 750 -36.20 30.65 15.70
CA TRP A 750 -37.02 29.51 15.37
C TRP A 750 -38.32 29.96 14.72
N GLN A 751 -38.65 29.41 13.57
CA GLN A 751 -39.92 29.63 12.88
C GLN A 751 -40.77 28.36 12.97
N ALA A 752 -42.02 28.47 13.46
CA ALA A 752 -42.97 27.37 13.41
C ALA A 752 -43.37 27.08 11.94
N THR A 753 -43.14 25.85 11.48
CA THR A 753 -43.35 25.43 10.08
C THR A 753 -44.63 24.63 9.86
N ARG A 754 -45.14 24.00 10.90
CA ARG A 754 -46.47 23.39 10.95
C ARG A 754 -47.21 23.98 12.12
N PHE A 755 -48.39 24.53 11.85
CA PHE A 755 -49.28 25.05 12.87
C PHE A 755 -50.46 24.09 13.05
N MET A 756 -51.11 24.11 14.20
CA MET A 756 -52.30 23.28 14.41
C MET A 756 -53.52 23.96 13.82
N GLN A 757 -54.50 23.16 13.39
CA GLN A 757 -55.73 23.67 12.82
C GLN A 757 -56.42 24.69 13.74
N SER A 758 -56.33 24.50 15.05
CA SER A 758 -56.87 25.41 16.08
C SER A 758 -56.25 26.81 16.08
N ASP A 759 -55.05 26.99 15.52
CA ASP A 759 -54.33 28.28 15.51
C ASP A 759 -54.84 29.24 14.43
N TYR A 760 -55.74 28.78 13.55
CA TYR A 760 -56.38 29.61 12.52
C TYR A 760 -57.83 29.23 12.25
N VAL A 761 -58.29 28.07 12.73
CA VAL A 761 -59.67 27.60 12.65
C VAL A 761 -60.05 27.02 14.01
N SER A 762 -60.71 27.83 14.84
CA SER A 762 -61.23 27.40 16.16
C SER A 762 -62.71 27.07 16.06
N PRO A 763 -63.10 25.78 15.97
CA PRO A 763 -64.50 25.40 16.17
C PRO A 763 -64.87 25.62 17.63
N ASP A 764 -65.77 26.56 17.89
CA ASP A 764 -66.29 26.79 19.23
C ASP A 764 -67.42 25.77 19.45
N GLY A 765 -67.44 25.08 20.59
CA GLY A 765 -68.34 23.94 20.86
C GLY A 765 -69.85 24.22 20.76
N ASP A 766 -70.24 25.44 20.41
CA ASP A 766 -71.60 25.87 20.03
C ASP A 766 -71.91 25.68 18.52
N GLY A 767 -70.97 25.12 17.75
CA GLY A 767 -71.08 24.91 16.30
C GLY A 767 -70.61 26.09 15.45
N SER A 768 -70.07 27.15 16.05
CA SER A 768 -69.42 28.25 15.33
C SER A 768 -67.95 27.94 15.01
N VAL A 769 -67.39 28.64 14.02
CA VAL A 769 -65.99 28.49 13.62
C VAL A 769 -65.35 29.87 13.49
N THR A 770 -64.27 30.10 14.22
CA THR A 770 -63.48 31.34 14.15
C THR A 770 -62.27 31.14 13.24
N PHE A 771 -62.15 31.98 12.22
CA PHE A 771 -60.97 32.12 11.38
C PHE A 771 -60.09 33.26 11.90
N GLN A 772 -58.93 32.92 12.47
CA GLN A 772 -58.05 33.91 13.06
C GLN A 772 -57.15 34.56 11.99
N SER A 773 -56.93 35.87 12.09
CA SER A 773 -56.06 36.61 11.14
C SER A 773 -55.30 37.75 11.80
N GLN A 774 -54.15 38.15 11.21
CA GLN A 774 -53.34 39.26 11.72
C GLN A 774 -54.08 40.62 11.75
N ALA A 775 -55.13 40.78 10.93
CA ALA A 775 -55.89 42.03 10.80
C ALA A 775 -57.23 41.99 11.56
N GLY A 776 -57.45 40.95 12.39
CA GLY A 776 -58.69 40.72 13.14
C GLY A 776 -59.39 39.43 12.72
N ASP A 777 -60.08 38.81 13.67
CA ASP A 777 -60.72 37.50 13.48
C ASP A 777 -62.07 37.62 12.74
N VAL A 778 -62.39 36.60 11.96
CA VAL A 778 -63.70 36.43 11.30
C VAL A 778 -64.37 35.19 11.86
N LYS A 779 -65.57 35.32 12.43
CA LYS A 779 -66.29 34.19 13.02
C LYS A 779 -67.56 33.86 12.24
N LEU A 780 -67.76 32.57 11.96
CA LEU A 780 -68.97 31.98 11.38
C LEU A 780 -69.83 31.40 12.50
N CYS A 781 -70.97 32.03 12.80
CA CYS A 781 -71.90 31.50 13.81
C CYS A 781 -73.12 30.85 13.16
N PRO A 782 -73.59 29.69 13.65
CA PRO A 782 -74.90 29.15 13.29
C PRO A 782 -75.99 30.06 13.86
N ALA A 783 -76.84 30.60 12.99
CA ALA A 783 -78.02 31.36 13.39
C ALA A 783 -79.27 30.46 13.40
N VAL A 784 -80.24 30.77 14.28
CA VAL A 784 -81.54 30.09 14.34
C VAL A 784 -82.17 30.06 12.94
N GLY A 785 -82.54 28.87 12.45
CA GLY A 785 -83.16 28.69 11.14
C GLY A 785 -82.22 28.37 9.97
N GLY A 786 -80.95 28.03 10.21
CA GLY A 786 -80.02 27.53 9.17
C GLY A 786 -79.24 28.62 8.42
N GLY A 787 -79.17 29.83 8.98
CA GLY A 787 -78.37 30.93 8.45
C GLY A 787 -76.91 30.91 8.94
N VAL A 788 -76.00 31.46 8.13
CA VAL A 788 -74.62 31.72 8.53
C VAL A 788 -74.48 33.21 8.85
N ARG A 789 -74.06 33.54 10.07
CA ARG A 789 -73.77 34.92 10.47
C ARG A 789 -72.27 35.18 10.35
N LEU A 790 -71.92 36.28 9.68
CA LEU A 790 -70.57 36.81 9.53
C LEU A 790 -70.39 37.97 10.52
N ILE A 791 -69.43 37.87 11.44
CA ILE A 791 -69.08 38.90 12.42
C ILE A 791 -67.56 39.10 12.48
N SER A 792 -67.14 40.29 12.93
CA SER A 792 -65.73 40.61 13.26
C SER A 792 -65.64 41.27 14.63
N THR A 793 -64.41 41.46 15.13
CA THR A 793 -64.15 42.20 16.38
C THR A 793 -64.61 43.66 16.33
N THR A 794 -64.64 44.27 15.16
CA THR A 794 -65.10 45.66 14.94
C THR A 794 -66.60 45.75 14.65
N GLU A 795 -67.23 44.67 14.19
CA GLU A 795 -68.64 44.63 13.79
C GLU A 795 -69.38 43.45 14.47
N PRO A 796 -69.66 43.53 15.79
CA PRO A 796 -70.19 42.41 16.58
C PRO A 796 -71.64 42.04 16.23
N THR A 797 -72.37 42.96 15.62
CA THR A 797 -73.74 42.73 15.12
C THR A 797 -73.71 41.97 13.79
N GLY A 798 -72.71 42.26 12.94
CA GLY A 798 -72.42 41.59 11.68
C GLY A 798 -73.56 41.60 10.66
N CYS A 799 -73.56 40.63 9.77
CA CYS A 799 -74.66 40.36 8.84
C CYS A 799 -74.96 38.86 8.75
N VAL A 800 -76.15 38.50 8.27
CA VAL A 800 -76.55 37.10 8.09
C VAL A 800 -76.74 36.80 6.62
N THR A 801 -76.27 35.65 6.17
CA THR A 801 -76.62 35.08 4.87
C THR A 801 -77.61 33.95 5.07
N LEU A 802 -78.78 34.09 4.45
CA LEU A 802 -79.93 33.23 4.62
C LEU A 802 -80.33 32.59 3.28
N ILE A 803 -80.99 31.44 3.34
CA ILE A 803 -81.62 30.79 2.18
C ILE A 803 -83.05 30.37 2.56
N GLY A 804 -83.94 30.36 1.58
CA GLY A 804 -85.30 29.83 1.77
C GLY A 804 -86.16 29.98 0.53
N ARG A 805 -87.48 29.83 0.68
CA ARG A 805 -88.47 29.92 -0.40
C ARG A 805 -89.40 31.11 -0.17
N GLY A 806 -89.76 31.81 -1.24
CA GLY A 806 -90.59 33.01 -1.22
C GLY A 806 -89.84 34.30 -0.88
N SER A 807 -90.58 35.41 -0.85
CA SER A 807 -90.06 36.74 -0.50
C SER A 807 -89.68 36.82 0.99
N PRO A 808 -88.49 37.32 1.36
CA PRO A 808 -88.11 37.53 2.75
C PRO A 808 -88.79 38.76 3.39
N ALA A 809 -89.30 39.70 2.58
CA ALA A 809 -89.92 40.94 3.07
C ALA A 809 -91.19 40.67 3.88
N GLY A 810 -91.27 41.21 5.10
CA GLY A 810 -92.39 41.03 6.03
C GLY A 810 -92.41 39.69 6.77
N ILE A 811 -91.50 38.78 6.42
CA ILE A 811 -91.45 37.42 6.99
C ILE A 811 -90.15 37.17 7.77
N VAL A 812 -89.00 37.59 7.23
CA VAL A 812 -87.68 37.23 7.76
C VAL A 812 -87.03 38.43 8.44
N SER A 813 -86.84 38.38 9.76
CA SER A 813 -86.10 39.41 10.50
C SER A 813 -84.59 39.23 10.37
N ALA A 814 -83.85 40.29 10.05
CA ALA A 814 -82.39 40.30 9.95
C ALA A 814 -81.84 41.73 10.10
N VAL A 815 -80.56 41.87 10.41
CA VAL A 815 -79.89 43.19 10.51
C VAL A 815 -79.53 43.74 9.13
N PRO A 816 -79.46 45.08 8.94
CA PRO A 816 -79.03 45.69 7.68
C PRO A 816 -77.66 45.14 7.21
N GLY A 817 -77.50 44.99 5.90
CA GLY A 817 -76.35 44.32 5.26
C GLY A 817 -76.50 42.80 5.11
N SER A 818 -77.53 42.19 5.71
CA SER A 818 -77.84 40.76 5.52
C SER A 818 -78.31 40.45 4.10
N SER A 819 -78.13 39.21 3.66
CA SER A 819 -78.58 38.72 2.36
C SER A 819 -79.50 37.51 2.48
N TYR A 820 -80.41 37.36 1.52
CA TYR A 820 -81.32 36.21 1.43
C TYR A 820 -81.39 35.70 0.00
N ARG A 821 -81.18 34.40 -0.20
CA ARG A 821 -81.33 33.74 -1.50
C ARG A 821 -82.65 32.99 -1.56
N ASN A 822 -83.55 33.44 -2.43
CA ASN A 822 -84.83 32.80 -2.68
C ASN A 822 -84.66 31.67 -3.69
N LEU A 823 -84.95 30.44 -3.26
CA LEU A 823 -84.80 29.21 -4.03
C LEU A 823 -85.98 28.93 -4.98
N ASP A 824 -87.03 29.73 -4.95
CA ASP A 824 -88.12 29.63 -5.94
C ASP A 824 -87.76 30.31 -7.27
N GLY A 825 -86.73 31.18 -7.27
CA GLY A 825 -86.27 31.93 -8.43
C GLY A 825 -87.26 33.01 -8.91
N GLY A 826 -86.86 33.77 -9.95
CA GLY A 826 -87.69 34.81 -10.57
C GLY A 826 -86.91 36.07 -10.92
N LEU A 827 -87.35 36.80 -11.94
CA LEU A 827 -86.76 38.08 -12.36
C LEU A 827 -86.85 39.08 -11.21
N ASN A 828 -85.73 39.60 -10.72
CA ASN A 828 -85.66 40.56 -9.60
C ASN A 828 -86.25 40.02 -8.29
N ALA A 829 -86.12 38.72 -8.02
CA ALA A 829 -86.68 38.10 -6.81
C ALA A 829 -85.81 36.98 -6.22
N THR A 830 -84.66 36.71 -6.83
CA THR A 830 -83.77 35.59 -6.50
C THR A 830 -82.78 35.97 -5.39
N PHE A 831 -82.31 37.21 -5.37
CA PHE A 831 -81.37 37.71 -4.36
C PHE A 831 -81.88 38.99 -3.71
N TRP A 832 -81.88 39.01 -2.37
CA TRP A 832 -82.39 40.12 -1.57
C TRP A 832 -81.31 40.62 -0.62
N ILE A 833 -81.25 41.95 -0.43
CA ILE A 833 -80.37 42.61 0.52
C ILE A 833 -81.22 43.37 1.53
N LYS A 834 -80.88 43.23 2.81
CA LYS A 834 -81.46 44.00 3.90
C LYS A 834 -80.81 45.38 3.92
N GLN A 835 -81.57 46.44 3.65
CA GLN A 835 -81.02 47.80 3.60
C GLN A 835 -81.26 48.60 4.90
N SER A 836 -82.31 48.26 5.65
CA SER A 836 -82.71 49.00 6.87
C SER A 836 -83.55 48.13 7.81
N ALA A 837 -83.68 48.57 9.06
CA ALA A 837 -84.43 47.91 10.16
C ALA A 837 -83.90 46.50 10.54
N THR A 838 -84.21 46.07 11.76
CA THR A 838 -83.81 44.75 12.28
C THR A 838 -84.97 43.74 12.34
N ASP A 839 -86.21 44.21 12.14
CA ASP A 839 -87.41 43.39 12.03
C ASP A 839 -87.55 42.80 10.61
N ALA A 840 -88.72 42.31 10.22
CA ALA A 840 -88.92 41.68 8.92
C ALA A 840 -89.03 42.65 7.72
N THR A 841 -89.00 43.97 7.94
CA THR A 841 -89.18 45.01 6.92
C THR A 841 -87.85 45.51 6.33
N GLY A 842 -87.84 46.24 5.20
CA GLY A 842 -86.59 46.80 4.66
C GLY A 842 -85.67 45.84 3.88
N TRP A 843 -86.24 44.71 3.40
CA TRP A 843 -85.60 43.86 2.39
C TRP A 843 -85.85 44.43 0.98
N VAL A 844 -84.83 44.45 0.15
CA VAL A 844 -84.89 44.89 -1.25
C VAL A 844 -84.37 43.79 -2.17
N ALA A 845 -85.16 43.42 -3.17
CA ALA A 845 -84.72 42.49 -4.19
C ALA A 845 -83.77 43.19 -5.16
N VAL A 846 -82.63 42.57 -5.44
CA VAL A 846 -81.55 43.16 -6.23
C VAL A 846 -81.19 42.34 -7.46
N ALA A 847 -81.65 41.09 -7.56
CA ALA A 847 -81.51 40.23 -8.75
C ALA A 847 -82.58 39.14 -8.80
#